data_AF-A0A8K0QQ48-F1
#
_entry.id   AF-A0A8K0QQ48-F1
#
_cell.length_a   1.000
_cell.length_b   1.000
_cell.length_c   1.000
_cell.angle_alpha   90.00
_cell.angle_beta   90.00
_cell.angle_gamma   90.00
#
_symmetry.space_group_name_H-M   'P 1'
#
loop_
_entity.id
_entity.type
_entity.pdbx_description
1 polymer ?
#
loop_
_entity_poly.entity_id
_entity_poly.type
_entity_poly.pdbx_seq_one_letter_code
_entity_poly.pdbx_strand_id
1 'polypeptide(L)'
;MNSNELVHYLADQPPSVVRLEIEKHFEALTDKQKRYAHFISKAAFAGTRIVLRQISPESEAIYDLILALHKSVGGDWNALAGKAGIEESELTLFLEYAVMFLGNNGNYKSFGDSKFIPRCSEKSVAALAATCPVATKFYEATGGAIFGAASPAIMHLGYPDDGHMTTYYPESSEITKEEIKAISDWMESKGQLPENNRLRKLSDGNFEILIASAVTSVPSQGGDIGKETLFTIEDGVLKGKTIKLTFGDYAEEMKSIAAYIDKAGENADNETQKSMHSAYSKSFETGSLEAFKDSQRYWIKDKGPMVESNIGFIETYRDPAGIRGEWEGFASMVNMERTRAFGELVAAAPGLIPLLPWGKEFEKDKFLSPDFTSLEVLTFAGSGIPAGINIPNYDDIRQTEGFKNVSLGNVMSAKAPDEKIPFIREEDLEVYKKQRDASFEVQVGLHELTGHGCGKLLQETSAGSFNFDKENPPVSPVDNKPISTWYKPGQTWGSVFGSIAASYEECRAELVAMHLSCEFPVLKIFGFGDGSEDINGEPGDVLYASYLSMARSGLGALEMWDPKSQKWGQAHSQARFSILKCFLEAEDDFCKLDYKESDLSDLTIKLDRSKILTAGRDAVAKYLQKLHVYKSTADVKTGTDFYVHMTTVDTEFWGKKVRDVVLANKQPRKVFVQANTYLDDATGKVSIKHYEASLAGMVESWADRNL
;
A
#
# COMPACT_ATOMS: atom_id res chain seq x y z
N MET A 1 0.17 -30.73 10.40
CA MET A 1 0.39 -29.62 11.34
C MET A 1 -0.37 -29.88 12.63
N ASN A 2 0.09 -29.43 13.81
CA ASN A 2 -0.69 -29.60 15.05
C ASN A 2 -1.77 -28.50 15.19
N SER A 3 -2.74 -28.69 16.07
CA SER A 3 -3.86 -27.76 16.24
C SER A 3 -3.45 -26.36 16.70
N ASN A 4 -2.36 -26.24 17.47
CA ASN A 4 -1.91 -24.95 18.01
C ASN A 4 -1.25 -24.09 16.93
N GLU A 5 -0.53 -24.72 16.00
CA GLU A 5 0.07 -24.05 14.84
C GLU A 5 -1.00 -23.60 13.83
N LEU A 6 -2.04 -24.43 13.64
CA LEU A 6 -3.11 -24.17 12.66
C LEU A 6 -3.88 -22.87 12.95
N VAL A 7 -3.99 -22.47 14.22
CA VAL A 7 -4.72 -21.25 14.64
C VAL A 7 -4.20 -20.00 13.95
N HIS A 8 -2.90 -19.94 13.64
CA HIS A 8 -2.28 -18.80 12.97
C HIS A 8 -2.64 -18.69 11.48
N TYR A 9 -3.15 -19.76 10.89
CA TYR A 9 -3.56 -19.83 9.50
C TYR A 9 -5.07 -19.85 9.33
N LEU A 10 -5.86 -19.68 10.39
CA LEU A 10 -7.31 -19.53 10.24
C LEU A 10 -7.64 -18.15 9.66
N ALA A 11 -8.70 -18.08 8.85
CA ALA A 11 -9.29 -16.83 8.42
C ALA A 11 -9.57 -15.91 9.64
N ASP A 12 -9.43 -14.60 9.45
CA ASP A 12 -9.75 -13.61 10.47
C ASP A 12 -11.27 -13.63 10.75
N GLN A 13 -11.66 -13.56 12.02
CA GLN A 13 -13.06 -13.70 12.46
C GLN A 13 -13.42 -12.58 13.46
N PRO A 14 -14.32 -11.64 13.10
CA PRO A 14 -14.74 -11.34 11.73
C PRO A 14 -13.62 -10.63 10.94
N PRO A 15 -13.60 -10.72 9.60
CA PRO A 15 -12.73 -9.90 8.77
C PRO A 15 -13.17 -8.42 8.80
N SER A 16 -12.24 -7.51 8.57
CA SER A 16 -12.56 -6.07 8.48
C SER A 16 -13.01 -5.70 7.08
N VAL A 17 -14.32 -5.77 6.81
CA VAL A 17 -14.90 -5.38 5.52
C VAL A 17 -15.18 -3.88 5.49
N VAL A 18 -14.65 -3.18 4.49
CA VAL A 18 -14.79 -1.72 4.36
C VAL A 18 -15.19 -1.34 2.94
N ARG A 19 -15.94 -0.25 2.77
CA ARG A 19 -16.27 0.27 1.44
C ARG A 19 -15.26 1.34 1.02
N LEU A 20 -14.86 1.34 -0.24
CA LEU A 20 -14.17 2.49 -0.83
C LEU A 20 -15.20 3.53 -1.26
N GLU A 21 -15.19 4.67 -0.58
CA GLU A 21 -16.02 5.82 -0.92
C GLU A 21 -15.44 6.53 -2.14
N ILE A 22 -16.26 6.76 -3.16
CA ILE A 22 -15.79 7.34 -4.43
C ILE A 22 -16.82 8.21 -5.16
N GLU A 23 -18.11 8.13 -4.81
CA GLU A 23 -19.21 8.71 -5.59
C GLU A 23 -19.04 10.21 -5.88
N LYS A 24 -18.69 11.00 -4.85
CA LYS A 24 -18.43 12.44 -4.98
C LYS A 24 -17.37 12.76 -6.04
N HIS A 25 -16.31 11.97 -6.10
CA HIS A 25 -15.19 12.19 -7.02
C HIS A 25 -15.52 11.66 -8.43
N PHE A 26 -16.28 10.57 -8.52
CA PHE A 26 -16.78 10.05 -9.79
C PHE A 26 -17.78 11.00 -10.45
N GLU A 27 -18.71 11.59 -9.69
CA GLU A 27 -19.70 12.52 -10.22
C GLU A 27 -19.11 13.85 -10.69
N ALA A 28 -17.91 14.21 -10.23
CA ALA A 28 -17.18 15.37 -10.72
C ALA A 28 -16.60 15.18 -12.14
N LEU A 29 -16.55 13.95 -12.65
CA LEU A 29 -16.03 13.63 -13.98
C LEU A 29 -17.02 13.98 -15.08
N THR A 30 -16.50 14.40 -16.23
CA THR A 30 -17.30 14.49 -17.48
C THR A 30 -17.70 13.09 -17.97
N ASP A 31 -18.73 12.99 -18.83
CA ASP A 31 -19.15 11.71 -19.41
C ASP A 31 -17.99 10.97 -20.13
N LYS A 32 -17.08 11.70 -20.77
CA LYS A 32 -15.89 11.13 -21.42
C LYS A 32 -14.91 10.54 -20.39
N GLN A 33 -14.63 11.27 -19.31
CA GLN A 33 -13.77 10.81 -18.23
C GLN A 33 -14.37 9.63 -17.46
N LYS A 34 -15.70 9.59 -17.27
CA LYS A 34 -16.38 8.43 -16.70
C LYS A 34 -16.22 7.18 -17.58
N ARG A 35 -16.31 7.31 -18.92
CA ARG A 35 -16.00 6.21 -19.86
C ARG A 35 -14.54 5.79 -19.82
N TYR A 36 -13.62 6.74 -19.75
CA TYR A 36 -12.19 6.48 -19.60
C TYR A 36 -11.91 5.62 -18.34
N ALA A 37 -12.40 6.06 -17.18
CA ALA A 37 -12.28 5.34 -15.92
C ALA A 37 -12.96 3.96 -15.96
N HIS A 38 -14.12 3.85 -16.61
CA HIS A 38 -14.82 2.58 -16.81
C HIS A 38 -13.96 1.57 -17.56
N PHE A 39 -13.41 1.94 -18.72
CA PHE A 39 -12.64 1.00 -19.53
C PHE A 39 -11.32 0.60 -18.88
N ILE A 40 -10.65 1.51 -18.16
CA ILE A 40 -9.48 1.15 -17.34
C ILE A 40 -9.88 0.16 -16.24
N SER A 41 -11.00 0.40 -15.55
CA SER A 41 -11.50 -0.51 -14.51
C SER A 41 -11.83 -1.90 -15.07
N LYS A 42 -12.44 -1.96 -16.26
CA LYS A 42 -12.71 -3.23 -16.96
C LYS A 42 -11.42 -3.94 -17.36
N ALA A 43 -10.42 -3.22 -17.87
CA ALA A 43 -9.10 -3.79 -18.17
C ALA A 43 -8.41 -4.35 -16.92
N ALA A 44 -8.39 -3.57 -15.83
CA ALA A 44 -7.76 -3.98 -14.57
C ALA A 44 -8.36 -5.28 -14.02
N PHE A 45 -9.70 -5.34 -13.92
CA PHE A 45 -10.38 -6.53 -13.43
C PHE A 45 -10.36 -7.72 -14.40
N ALA A 46 -10.18 -7.51 -15.71
CA ALA A 46 -10.04 -8.61 -16.66
C ALA A 46 -8.81 -9.49 -16.36
N GLY A 47 -7.79 -8.96 -15.68
CA GLY A 47 -6.65 -9.74 -15.19
C GLY A 47 -6.86 -10.43 -13.83
N THR A 48 -8.08 -10.48 -13.29
CA THR A 48 -8.38 -11.21 -12.04
C THR A 48 -7.90 -12.67 -12.10
N ARG A 49 -8.13 -13.35 -13.23
CA ARG A 49 -7.71 -14.74 -13.45
C ARG A 49 -6.18 -14.88 -13.48
N ILE A 50 -5.46 -13.84 -13.91
CA ILE A 50 -4.00 -13.83 -13.92
C ILE A 50 -3.48 -13.89 -12.49
N VAL A 51 -3.98 -12.99 -11.62
CA VAL A 51 -3.59 -12.96 -10.20
C VAL A 51 -3.93 -14.29 -9.52
N LEU A 52 -5.14 -14.83 -9.72
CA LEU A 52 -5.53 -16.12 -9.15
C LEU A 52 -4.51 -17.23 -9.53
N ARG A 53 -4.10 -17.27 -10.81
CA ARG A 53 -3.08 -18.20 -11.33
C ARG A 53 -1.65 -17.88 -10.88
N GLN A 54 -1.37 -16.66 -10.39
CA GLN A 54 -0.09 -16.28 -9.78
C GLN A 54 -0.01 -16.64 -8.28
N ILE A 55 -1.14 -16.93 -7.63
CA ILE A 55 -1.18 -17.25 -6.20
C ILE A 55 -1.05 -18.76 -5.93
N SER A 56 -2.01 -19.55 -6.42
CA SER A 56 -2.07 -20.98 -6.13
C SER A 56 -2.84 -21.75 -7.21
N PRO A 57 -2.56 -23.05 -7.41
CA PRO A 57 -3.28 -23.86 -8.40
C PRO A 57 -4.80 -23.93 -8.15
N GLU A 58 -5.23 -23.87 -6.89
CA GLU A 58 -6.64 -23.99 -6.51
C GLU A 58 -7.44 -22.68 -6.55
N SER A 59 -6.77 -21.53 -6.67
CA SER A 59 -7.40 -20.21 -6.54
C SER A 59 -8.57 -19.99 -7.50
N GLU A 60 -8.44 -20.34 -8.78
CA GLU A 60 -9.55 -20.17 -9.75
C GLU A 60 -10.78 -21.01 -9.38
N ALA A 61 -10.57 -22.25 -8.95
CA ALA A 61 -11.66 -23.12 -8.53
C ALA A 61 -12.36 -22.61 -7.26
N ILE A 62 -11.62 -22.03 -6.32
CA ILE A 62 -12.19 -21.42 -5.11
C ILE A 62 -13.02 -20.18 -5.49
N TYR A 63 -12.49 -19.32 -6.36
CA TYR A 63 -13.21 -18.15 -6.86
C TYR A 63 -14.54 -18.55 -7.50
N ASP A 64 -14.51 -19.52 -8.41
CA ASP A 64 -15.69 -19.98 -9.12
C ASP A 64 -16.69 -20.70 -8.20
N LEU A 65 -16.23 -21.42 -7.18
CA LEU A 65 -17.08 -22.01 -6.15
C LEU A 65 -17.89 -20.93 -5.43
N ILE A 66 -17.23 -19.87 -4.95
CA ILE A 66 -17.88 -18.78 -4.21
C ILE A 66 -18.96 -18.12 -5.08
N LEU A 67 -18.63 -17.77 -6.33
CA LEU A 67 -19.57 -17.11 -7.23
C LEU A 67 -20.71 -18.04 -7.68
N ALA A 68 -20.44 -19.33 -7.89
CA ALA A 68 -21.46 -20.31 -8.24
C ALA A 68 -22.49 -20.49 -7.10
N LEU A 69 -22.03 -20.51 -5.84
CA LEU A 69 -22.91 -20.56 -4.68
C LEU A 69 -23.79 -19.32 -4.60
N HIS A 70 -23.19 -18.12 -4.69
CA HIS A 70 -23.93 -16.85 -4.70
C HIS A 70 -25.03 -16.84 -5.79
N LYS A 71 -24.67 -17.19 -7.03
CA LYS A 71 -25.58 -17.23 -8.17
C LYS A 71 -26.71 -18.25 -7.99
N SER A 72 -26.45 -19.38 -7.34
CA SER A 72 -27.44 -20.45 -7.15
C SER A 72 -28.63 -20.06 -6.28
N VAL A 73 -28.48 -19.02 -5.45
CA VAL A 73 -29.51 -18.50 -4.55
C VAL A 73 -29.80 -17.02 -4.76
N GLY A 74 -29.25 -16.40 -5.79
CA GLY A 74 -29.42 -14.96 -6.06
C GLY A 74 -28.99 -14.08 -4.89
N GLY A 75 -27.95 -14.48 -4.16
CA GLY A 75 -27.47 -13.77 -2.96
C GLY A 75 -28.21 -14.08 -1.65
N ASP A 76 -29.26 -14.91 -1.66
CA ASP A 76 -29.92 -15.36 -0.42
C ASP A 76 -29.13 -16.47 0.29
N TRP A 77 -28.10 -16.06 1.02
CA TRP A 77 -27.21 -16.98 1.74
C TRP A 77 -27.93 -17.79 2.83
N ASN A 78 -28.98 -17.25 3.44
CA ASN A 78 -29.75 -17.98 4.46
C ASN A 78 -30.54 -19.13 3.85
N ALA A 79 -31.14 -18.92 2.67
CA ALA A 79 -31.74 -20.00 1.89
C ALA A 79 -30.72 -21.08 1.50
N LEU A 80 -29.46 -20.69 1.21
CA LEU A 80 -28.38 -21.63 0.91
C LEU A 80 -28.05 -22.52 2.12
N ALA A 81 -27.89 -21.96 3.32
CA ALA A 81 -27.66 -22.75 4.53
C ALA A 81 -28.80 -23.73 4.82
N GLY A 82 -30.05 -23.26 4.70
CA GLY A 82 -31.23 -24.12 4.86
C GLY A 82 -31.27 -25.28 3.85
N LYS A 83 -30.89 -25.01 2.59
CA LYS A 83 -30.80 -26.02 1.53
C LYS A 83 -29.65 -27.02 1.76
N ALA A 84 -28.51 -26.55 2.28
CA ALA A 84 -27.36 -27.38 2.61
C ALA A 84 -27.54 -28.18 3.91
N GLY A 85 -28.50 -27.79 4.76
CA GLY A 85 -28.72 -28.40 6.06
C GLY A 85 -27.58 -28.10 7.05
N ILE A 86 -27.00 -26.90 6.99
CA ILE A 86 -25.93 -26.46 7.90
C ILE A 86 -26.43 -25.35 8.84
N GLU A 87 -25.75 -25.20 9.98
CA GLU A 87 -25.99 -24.11 10.91
C GLU A 87 -25.60 -22.75 10.29
N GLU A 88 -26.32 -21.69 10.66
CA GLU A 88 -26.03 -20.33 10.17
C GLU A 88 -24.61 -19.86 10.54
N SER A 89 -24.12 -20.27 11.72
CA SER A 89 -22.74 -19.97 12.15
C SER A 89 -21.68 -20.57 11.21
N GLU A 90 -21.88 -21.78 10.69
CA GLU A 90 -20.96 -22.41 9.73
C GLU A 90 -20.98 -21.69 8.38
N LEU A 91 -22.14 -21.20 7.95
CA LEU A 91 -22.27 -20.35 6.77
C LEU A 91 -21.53 -19.03 6.97
N THR A 92 -21.68 -18.36 8.13
CA THR A 92 -20.95 -17.13 8.43
C THR A 92 -19.45 -17.34 8.34
N LEU A 93 -18.91 -18.39 8.97
CA LEU A 93 -17.48 -18.71 8.91
C LEU A 93 -16.98 -19.00 7.48
N PHE A 94 -17.81 -19.59 6.62
CA PHE A 94 -17.51 -19.75 5.20
C PHE A 94 -17.48 -18.40 4.47
N LEU A 95 -18.46 -17.53 4.72
CA LEU A 95 -18.52 -16.20 4.10
C LEU A 95 -17.37 -15.29 4.54
N GLU A 96 -16.94 -15.37 5.80
CA GLU A 96 -15.75 -14.68 6.30
C GLU A 96 -14.49 -15.10 5.51
N TYR A 97 -14.30 -16.41 5.30
CA TYR A 97 -13.25 -16.92 4.43
C TYR A 97 -13.40 -16.45 2.97
N ALA A 98 -14.61 -16.53 2.40
CA ALA A 98 -14.87 -16.15 1.02
C ALA A 98 -14.56 -14.67 0.78
N VAL A 99 -14.90 -13.79 1.72
CA VAL A 99 -14.62 -12.36 1.64
C VAL A 99 -13.13 -12.05 1.79
N MET A 100 -12.42 -12.75 2.68
CA MET A 100 -10.96 -12.65 2.71
C MET A 100 -10.32 -13.13 1.41
N PHE A 101 -10.79 -14.25 0.87
CA PHE A 101 -10.33 -14.80 -0.41
C PHE A 101 -10.51 -13.79 -1.54
N LEU A 102 -11.70 -13.22 -1.69
CA LEU A 102 -11.99 -12.23 -2.71
C LEU A 102 -11.19 -10.94 -2.50
N GLY A 103 -11.00 -10.50 -1.24
CA GLY A 103 -10.22 -9.32 -0.91
C GLY A 103 -8.71 -9.46 -1.13
N ASN A 104 -8.18 -10.68 -1.02
CA ASN A 104 -6.77 -10.99 -1.32
C ASN A 104 -6.55 -11.50 -2.75
N ASN A 105 -7.64 -11.66 -3.51
CA ASN A 105 -7.67 -12.30 -4.83
C ASN A 105 -6.94 -13.66 -4.86
N GLY A 106 -7.13 -14.46 -3.80
CA GLY A 106 -6.41 -15.70 -3.57
C GLY A 106 -6.49 -16.16 -2.10
N ASN A 107 -6.07 -17.40 -1.84
CA ASN A 107 -6.11 -18.02 -0.51
C ASN A 107 -4.83 -17.81 0.33
N TYR A 108 -3.94 -16.90 -0.08
CA TYR A 108 -2.76 -16.46 0.67
C TYR A 108 -2.85 -14.96 0.92
N LYS A 109 -2.63 -14.54 2.17
CA LYS A 109 -2.69 -13.13 2.58
C LYS A 109 -1.71 -12.32 1.73
N SER A 110 -2.15 -11.25 1.07
CA SER A 110 -1.28 -10.34 0.32
C SER A 110 -0.31 -9.59 1.22
N PHE A 111 -0.67 -9.42 2.49
CA PHE A 111 0.24 -8.95 3.54
C PHE A 111 0.68 -10.11 4.43
N GLY A 112 1.86 -10.66 4.15
CA GLY A 112 2.50 -11.72 4.95
C GLY A 112 2.60 -13.09 4.25
N ASP A 113 2.05 -13.23 3.04
CA ASP A 113 2.21 -14.39 2.16
C ASP A 113 1.94 -15.76 2.80
N SER A 114 1.08 -15.77 3.82
CA SER A 114 0.63 -16.97 4.51
C SER A 114 -0.73 -17.39 4.00
N LYS A 115 -0.92 -18.69 3.78
CA LYS A 115 -2.23 -19.29 3.50
C LYS A 115 -3.19 -18.98 4.65
N PHE A 116 -4.47 -18.79 4.33
CA PHE A 116 -5.52 -18.82 5.32
C PHE A 116 -6.59 -19.85 4.95
N ILE A 117 -7.11 -20.55 5.95
CA ILE A 117 -8.10 -21.62 5.80
C ILE A 117 -9.42 -21.26 6.47
N PRO A 118 -10.57 -21.78 5.98
CA PRO A 118 -11.86 -21.52 6.61
C PRO A 118 -11.91 -22.06 8.03
N ARG A 119 -12.68 -21.40 8.89
CA ARG A 119 -12.98 -21.85 10.25
C ARG A 119 -14.16 -22.82 10.33
N CYS A 120 -15.05 -22.80 9.33
CA CYS A 120 -16.12 -23.78 9.21
C CYS A 120 -15.54 -25.17 8.92
N SER A 121 -16.34 -26.19 9.16
CA SER A 121 -15.95 -27.55 8.85
C SER A 121 -15.91 -27.81 7.33
N GLU A 122 -14.99 -28.67 6.91
CA GLU A 122 -14.92 -29.16 5.53
C GLU A 122 -16.25 -29.79 5.08
N LYS A 123 -16.93 -30.48 5.99
CA LYS A 123 -18.26 -31.06 5.76
C LYS A 123 -19.30 -29.98 5.40
N SER A 124 -19.26 -28.82 6.05
CA SER A 124 -20.17 -27.71 5.75
C SER A 124 -19.92 -27.13 4.35
N VAL A 125 -18.66 -26.94 3.97
CA VAL A 125 -18.31 -26.45 2.61
C VAL A 125 -18.73 -27.46 1.54
N ALA A 126 -18.49 -28.76 1.78
CA ALA A 126 -18.96 -29.82 0.88
C ALA A 126 -20.50 -29.84 0.76
N ALA A 127 -21.22 -29.65 1.87
CA ALA A 127 -22.69 -29.58 1.87
C ALA A 127 -23.21 -28.35 1.10
N LEU A 128 -22.57 -27.19 1.28
CA LEU A 128 -22.88 -25.97 0.50
C LEU A 128 -22.66 -26.22 -1.00
N ALA A 129 -21.50 -26.77 -1.39
CA ALA A 129 -21.19 -27.11 -2.77
C ALA A 129 -22.20 -28.09 -3.39
N ALA A 130 -22.64 -29.10 -2.63
CA ALA A 130 -23.61 -30.10 -3.08
C ALA A 130 -25.02 -29.54 -3.37
N THR A 131 -25.31 -28.29 -2.98
CA THR A 131 -26.60 -27.65 -3.29
C THR A 131 -26.76 -27.30 -4.79
N CYS A 132 -25.67 -27.23 -5.55
CA CYS A 132 -25.67 -26.85 -6.96
C CYS A 132 -24.59 -27.61 -7.75
N PRO A 133 -24.93 -28.29 -8.86
CA PRO A 133 -23.95 -29.07 -9.65
C PRO A 133 -22.73 -28.27 -10.13
N VAL A 134 -22.92 -26.97 -10.43
CA VAL A 134 -21.82 -26.09 -10.83
C VAL A 134 -20.84 -25.87 -9.68
N ALA A 135 -21.36 -25.64 -8.46
CA ALA A 135 -20.53 -25.48 -7.26
C ALA A 135 -19.82 -26.79 -6.90
N THR A 136 -20.48 -27.95 -7.02
CA THR A 136 -19.85 -29.27 -6.85
C THR A 136 -18.60 -29.43 -7.72
N LYS A 137 -18.71 -29.13 -9.03
CA LYS A 137 -17.58 -29.21 -9.97
C LYS A 137 -16.37 -28.41 -9.50
N PHE A 138 -16.60 -27.17 -9.05
CA PHE A 138 -15.51 -26.30 -8.62
C PHE A 138 -14.94 -26.70 -7.27
N TYR A 139 -15.77 -27.16 -6.33
CA TYR A 139 -15.31 -27.72 -5.07
C TYR A 139 -14.40 -28.95 -5.30
N GLU A 140 -14.83 -29.89 -6.15
CA GLU A 140 -14.03 -31.07 -6.52
C GLU A 140 -12.71 -30.69 -7.20
N ALA A 141 -12.72 -29.66 -8.06
CA ALA A 141 -11.52 -29.15 -8.73
C ALA A 141 -10.47 -28.56 -7.76
N THR A 142 -10.85 -28.19 -6.54
CA THR A 142 -9.87 -27.75 -5.52
C THR A 142 -9.03 -28.90 -4.97
N GLY A 143 -9.44 -30.15 -5.14
CA GLY A 143 -8.71 -31.32 -4.62
C GLY A 143 -8.54 -31.31 -3.09
N GLY A 144 -9.41 -30.61 -2.35
CA GLY A 144 -9.30 -30.43 -0.88
C GLY A 144 -8.32 -29.34 -0.45
N ALA A 145 -7.70 -28.62 -1.39
CA ALA A 145 -6.70 -27.61 -1.07
C ALA A 145 -7.25 -26.43 -0.26
N ILE A 146 -8.57 -26.19 -0.24
CA ILE A 146 -9.21 -25.20 0.66
C ILE A 146 -8.78 -25.40 2.12
N PHE A 147 -8.72 -26.65 2.58
CA PHE A 147 -8.34 -27.04 3.94
C PHE A 147 -6.92 -27.63 4.02
N GLY A 148 -6.18 -27.61 2.91
CA GLY A 148 -4.86 -28.22 2.81
C GLY A 148 -3.84 -27.54 3.73
N ALA A 149 -3.37 -28.27 4.74
CA ALA A 149 -2.38 -27.85 5.73
C ALA A 149 -1.34 -28.95 6.01
N ALA A 150 -0.82 -29.57 4.94
CA ALA A 150 0.04 -30.73 5.00
C ALA A 150 1.35 -30.49 5.78
N SER A 151 1.97 -29.32 5.60
CA SER A 151 3.19 -28.90 6.28
C SER A 151 3.16 -27.40 6.58
N PRO A 152 3.97 -26.89 7.52
CA PRO A 152 4.15 -25.44 7.70
C PRO A 152 4.71 -24.77 6.44
N ALA A 153 5.61 -25.42 5.71
CA ALA A 153 6.25 -24.83 4.53
C ALA A 153 5.24 -24.48 3.44
N ILE A 154 4.30 -25.39 3.11
CA ILE A 154 3.31 -25.15 2.04
C ILE A 154 2.28 -24.08 2.43
N MET A 155 2.21 -23.67 3.71
CA MET A 155 1.35 -22.57 4.15
C MET A 155 1.95 -21.20 3.86
N HIS A 156 3.10 -21.11 3.20
CA HIS A 156 3.74 -19.87 2.82
C HIS A 156 4.07 -19.84 1.33
N LEU A 157 4.00 -18.65 0.72
CA LEU A 157 4.58 -18.45 -0.60
C LEU A 157 6.10 -18.40 -0.50
N GLY A 158 6.80 -18.97 -1.47
CA GLY A 158 8.25 -19.09 -1.43
C GLY A 158 8.82 -20.00 -2.53
N TYR A 159 10.08 -20.41 -2.36
CA TYR A 159 10.74 -21.31 -3.30
C TYR A 159 10.23 -22.76 -3.19
N PRO A 160 10.04 -23.47 -4.33
CA PRO A 160 9.60 -24.86 -4.33
C PRO A 160 10.54 -25.82 -3.57
N ASP A 161 11.85 -25.61 -3.66
CA ASP A 161 12.86 -26.46 -3.01
C ASP A 161 12.92 -26.31 -1.46
N ASP A 162 12.32 -25.25 -0.92
CA ASP A 162 12.04 -25.10 0.52
C ASP A 162 10.70 -25.73 0.94
N GLY A 163 9.95 -26.30 -0.02
CA GLY A 163 8.62 -26.86 0.19
C GLY A 163 7.50 -25.82 0.29
N HIS A 164 7.75 -24.59 -0.15
CA HIS A 164 6.78 -23.50 -0.19
C HIS A 164 5.90 -23.56 -1.45
N MET A 165 4.82 -22.77 -1.45
CA MET A 165 3.91 -22.63 -2.59
C MET A 165 4.37 -21.51 -3.52
N THR A 166 4.27 -21.71 -4.83
CA THR A 166 4.33 -20.63 -5.83
C THR A 166 3.83 -21.16 -7.17
N THR A 167 3.20 -20.30 -7.96
CA THR A 167 2.78 -20.61 -9.33
C THR A 167 3.42 -19.71 -10.38
N TYR A 168 4.43 -18.92 -9.99
CA TYR A 168 5.40 -18.32 -10.94
C TYR A 168 6.28 -19.39 -11.61
N TYR A 169 6.38 -20.57 -10.98
CA TYR A 169 7.00 -21.77 -11.53
C TYR A 169 5.97 -22.89 -11.78
N PRO A 170 5.04 -22.71 -12.73
CA PRO A 170 3.96 -23.68 -12.95
C PRO A 170 4.52 -25.04 -13.37
N GLU A 171 3.87 -26.12 -12.93
CA GLU A 171 4.21 -27.50 -13.30
C GLU A 171 5.68 -27.89 -13.01
N SER A 172 6.32 -27.22 -12.05
CA SER A 172 7.77 -27.28 -11.84
C SER A 172 8.15 -27.58 -10.39
N SER A 173 7.57 -28.62 -9.78
CA SER A 173 7.83 -28.94 -8.36
C SER A 173 9.31 -29.18 -8.04
N GLU A 174 10.09 -29.67 -9.01
CA GLU A 174 11.51 -30.01 -8.87
C GLU A 174 12.46 -28.90 -9.37
N ILE A 175 11.97 -27.68 -9.60
CA ILE A 175 12.84 -26.56 -9.97
C ILE A 175 13.59 -26.06 -8.74
N THR A 176 14.89 -25.82 -8.92
CA THR A 176 15.79 -25.38 -7.85
C THR A 176 16.06 -23.89 -7.91
N LYS A 177 16.44 -23.28 -6.78
CA LYS A 177 16.96 -21.91 -6.71
C LYS A 177 18.12 -21.67 -7.67
N GLU A 178 19.06 -22.61 -7.79
CA GLU A 178 20.19 -22.46 -8.71
C GLU A 178 19.74 -22.38 -10.17
N GLU A 179 18.76 -23.18 -10.57
CA GLU A 179 18.20 -23.15 -11.93
C GLU A 179 17.42 -21.85 -12.19
N ILE A 180 16.59 -21.42 -11.24
CA ILE A 180 15.85 -20.14 -11.32
C ILE A 180 16.84 -18.99 -11.49
N LYS A 181 17.90 -18.96 -10.68
CA LYS A 181 18.94 -17.94 -10.77
C LYS A 181 19.64 -17.99 -12.13
N ALA A 182 20.06 -19.17 -12.60
CA ALA A 182 20.75 -19.30 -13.87
C ALA A 182 19.91 -18.83 -15.07
N ILE A 183 18.59 -19.02 -15.04
CA ILE A 183 17.68 -18.52 -16.07
C ILE A 183 17.50 -17.00 -15.96
N SER A 184 17.47 -16.48 -14.73
CA SER A 184 17.42 -15.03 -14.48
C SER A 184 18.67 -14.33 -15.03
N ASP A 185 19.85 -14.86 -14.72
CA ASP A 185 21.13 -14.38 -15.25
C ASP A 185 21.17 -14.47 -16.80
N TRP A 186 20.59 -15.53 -17.37
CA TRP A 186 20.47 -15.68 -18.82
C TRP A 186 19.56 -14.61 -19.43
N MET A 187 18.38 -14.38 -18.85
CA MET A 187 17.45 -13.34 -19.30
C MET A 187 18.13 -11.95 -19.30
N GLU A 188 18.81 -11.61 -18.21
CA GLU A 188 19.61 -10.38 -18.10
C GLU A 188 20.65 -10.27 -19.22
N SER A 189 21.41 -11.34 -19.47
CA SER A 189 22.44 -11.37 -20.53
C SER A 189 21.89 -11.16 -21.95
N LYS A 190 20.59 -11.47 -22.15
CA LYS A 190 19.89 -11.27 -23.43
C LYS A 190 19.13 -9.95 -23.49
N GLY A 191 19.00 -9.24 -22.38
CA GLY A 191 18.10 -8.08 -22.27
C GLY A 191 16.62 -8.48 -22.31
N GLN A 192 16.27 -9.72 -21.95
CA GLN A 192 14.89 -10.15 -21.79
C GLN A 192 14.40 -9.73 -20.40
N LEU A 193 13.42 -8.83 -20.35
CA LEU A 193 12.85 -8.39 -19.09
C LEU A 193 11.94 -9.48 -18.47
N PRO A 194 11.94 -9.66 -17.12
CA PRO A 194 11.28 -10.78 -16.46
C PRO A 194 9.82 -10.56 -16.02
N GLU A 195 9.35 -9.31 -15.94
CA GLU A 195 8.17 -8.94 -15.14
C GLU A 195 6.87 -9.62 -15.59
N ASN A 196 6.68 -9.83 -16.90
CA ASN A 196 5.46 -10.41 -17.47
C ASN A 196 5.59 -11.90 -17.82
N ASN A 197 6.54 -12.62 -17.21
CA ASN A 197 6.73 -14.04 -17.51
C ASN A 197 6.59 -14.97 -16.32
N ARG A 198 6.37 -16.24 -16.62
CA ARG A 198 6.51 -17.38 -15.71
C ARG A 198 7.54 -18.36 -16.24
N LEU A 199 8.04 -19.24 -15.40
CA LEU A 199 9.10 -20.18 -15.76
C LEU A 199 8.68 -21.63 -15.50
N ARG A 200 8.67 -22.45 -16.54
CA ARG A 200 8.36 -23.88 -16.45
C ARG A 200 9.60 -24.74 -16.70
N LYS A 201 9.90 -25.66 -15.80
CA LYS A 201 10.88 -26.74 -15.98
C LYS A 201 10.18 -27.96 -16.56
N LEU A 202 10.66 -28.43 -17.70
CA LEU A 202 10.14 -29.61 -18.38
C LEU A 202 10.74 -30.90 -17.80
N SER A 203 10.08 -32.03 -18.04
CA SER A 203 10.50 -33.34 -17.53
C SER A 203 11.84 -33.84 -18.10
N ASP A 204 12.29 -33.31 -19.25
CA ASP A 204 13.61 -33.55 -19.83
C ASP A 204 14.72 -32.63 -19.27
N GLY A 205 14.35 -31.74 -18.35
CA GLY A 205 15.20 -30.74 -17.73
C GLY A 205 15.51 -29.52 -18.59
N ASN A 206 14.77 -29.32 -19.70
CA ASN A 206 14.75 -28.05 -20.44
C ASN A 206 13.74 -27.08 -19.82
N PHE A 207 13.74 -25.83 -20.28
CA PHE A 207 12.94 -24.77 -19.68
C PHE A 207 12.12 -23.99 -20.70
N GLU A 208 10.95 -23.53 -20.27
CA GLU A 208 10.12 -22.60 -21.02
C GLU A 208 9.89 -21.33 -20.19
N ILE A 209 10.15 -20.18 -20.81
CA ILE A 209 9.73 -18.88 -20.31
C ILE A 209 8.39 -18.57 -20.98
N LEU A 210 7.33 -18.54 -20.17
CA LEU A 210 5.97 -18.29 -20.60
C LEU A 210 5.74 -16.78 -20.58
N ILE A 211 5.61 -16.15 -21.75
CA ILE A 211 5.43 -14.70 -21.91
C ILE A 211 3.94 -14.40 -21.95
N ALA A 212 3.48 -13.51 -21.06
CA ALA A 212 2.11 -13.04 -21.06
C ALA A 212 1.81 -12.20 -22.31
N SER A 213 0.90 -12.67 -23.16
CA SER A 213 0.54 -11.99 -24.41
C SER A 213 -0.77 -12.51 -24.98
N ALA A 214 -1.53 -11.67 -25.69
CA ALA A 214 -2.71 -12.11 -26.42
C ALA A 214 -2.36 -13.03 -27.60
N VAL A 215 -1.24 -12.76 -28.28
CA VAL A 215 -0.73 -13.64 -29.34
C VAL A 215 -0.09 -14.90 -28.76
N THR A 216 -0.25 -16.03 -29.44
CA THR A 216 0.28 -17.34 -29.02
C THR A 216 1.52 -17.75 -29.81
N SER A 217 2.06 -16.84 -30.62
CA SER A 217 3.25 -17.06 -31.45
C SER A 217 4.08 -15.80 -31.47
N VAL A 218 5.39 -15.94 -31.75
CA VAL A 218 6.30 -14.80 -31.82
C VAL A 218 5.77 -13.77 -32.83
N PRO A 219 5.69 -12.48 -32.47
CA PRO A 219 5.22 -11.45 -33.40
C PRO A 219 6.08 -11.40 -34.67
N SER A 220 5.50 -10.94 -35.78
CA SER A 220 6.18 -10.91 -37.09
C SER A 220 7.49 -10.09 -37.10
N GLN A 221 7.53 -9.07 -36.25
CA GLN A 221 8.67 -8.18 -36.00
C GLN A 221 9.68 -8.74 -34.99
N GLY A 222 9.39 -9.88 -34.34
CA GLY A 222 10.13 -10.43 -33.21
C GLY A 222 9.53 -10.02 -31.86
N GLY A 223 9.94 -10.72 -30.80
CA GLY A 223 9.77 -10.26 -29.42
C GLY A 223 10.91 -9.32 -29.01
N ASP A 224 11.04 -9.04 -27.71
CA ASP A 224 12.03 -8.06 -27.20
C ASP A 224 13.48 -8.46 -27.52
N ILE A 225 13.79 -9.76 -27.59
CA ILE A 225 15.12 -10.27 -27.95
C ILE A 225 15.22 -10.83 -29.38
N GLY A 226 14.28 -10.47 -30.26
CA GLY A 226 14.28 -10.85 -31.68
C GLY A 226 13.33 -11.99 -32.05
N LYS A 227 13.64 -12.69 -33.15
CA LYS A 227 12.76 -13.75 -33.73
C LYS A 227 13.07 -15.16 -33.26
N GLU A 228 14.26 -15.37 -32.71
CA GLU A 228 14.67 -16.66 -32.17
C GLU A 228 13.93 -16.91 -30.85
N THR A 229 13.38 -18.13 -30.69
CA THR A 229 12.62 -18.50 -29.49
C THR A 229 13.18 -19.74 -28.80
N LEU A 230 14.25 -20.36 -29.30
CA LEU A 230 14.86 -21.55 -28.72
C LEU A 230 16.37 -21.34 -28.63
N PHE A 231 16.90 -21.41 -27.42
CA PHE A 231 18.29 -21.11 -27.12
C PHE A 231 18.95 -22.29 -26.42
N THR A 232 20.14 -22.68 -26.87
CA THR A 232 20.95 -23.71 -26.19
C THR A 232 21.93 -23.03 -25.25
N ILE A 233 22.05 -23.52 -24.02
CA ILE A 233 22.95 -22.96 -23.01
C ILE A 233 24.31 -23.65 -23.09
N GLU A 234 25.37 -22.86 -23.28
CA GLU A 234 26.71 -23.38 -23.55
C GLU A 234 27.54 -23.65 -22.28
N ASP A 235 27.25 -22.93 -21.20
CA ASP A 235 28.04 -22.93 -19.96
C ASP A 235 27.17 -22.81 -18.69
N GLY A 236 27.80 -23.00 -17.52
CA GLY A 236 27.13 -22.92 -16.22
C GLY A 236 26.29 -24.15 -15.87
N VAL A 237 25.43 -24.01 -14.86
CA VAL A 237 24.61 -25.10 -14.29
C VAL A 237 23.63 -25.70 -15.32
N LEU A 238 23.22 -24.91 -16.32
CA LEU A 238 22.27 -25.31 -17.35
C LEU A 238 22.94 -25.77 -18.66
N LYS A 239 24.26 -26.02 -18.66
CA LYS A 239 25.01 -26.43 -19.85
C LYS A 239 24.36 -27.62 -20.57
N GLY A 240 24.10 -27.45 -21.87
CA GLY A 240 23.47 -28.45 -22.73
C GLY A 240 21.94 -28.51 -22.63
N LYS A 241 21.31 -27.69 -21.77
CA LYS A 241 19.86 -27.51 -21.73
C LYS A 241 19.41 -26.43 -22.70
N THR A 242 18.11 -26.42 -22.99
CA THR A 242 17.48 -25.38 -23.80
C THR A 242 16.53 -24.50 -22.98
N ILE A 243 16.45 -23.23 -23.38
CA ILE A 243 15.45 -22.27 -22.93
C ILE A 243 14.61 -21.90 -24.13
N LYS A 244 13.28 -22.05 -24.01
CA LYS A 244 12.32 -21.70 -25.05
C LYS A 244 11.40 -20.56 -24.59
N LEU A 245 11.28 -19.53 -25.41
CA LEU A 245 10.28 -18.47 -25.22
C LEU A 245 8.95 -18.94 -25.80
N THR A 246 7.91 -18.98 -24.96
CA THR A 246 6.57 -19.40 -25.34
C THR A 246 5.60 -18.26 -25.09
N PHE A 247 5.00 -17.72 -26.15
CA PHE A 247 4.00 -16.66 -26.08
C PHE A 247 2.61 -17.23 -25.81
N GLY A 248 1.73 -16.40 -25.28
CA GLY A 248 0.32 -16.76 -25.06
C GLY A 248 0.00 -17.16 -23.64
N ASP A 249 0.88 -16.87 -22.67
CA ASP A 249 0.46 -17.00 -21.28
C ASP A 249 -0.67 -15.99 -21.02
N TYR A 250 -1.76 -16.47 -20.41
CA TYR A 250 -2.96 -15.66 -20.18
C TYR A 250 -3.59 -15.05 -21.45
N ALA A 251 -3.50 -15.72 -22.61
CA ALA A 251 -3.86 -15.12 -23.90
C ALA A 251 -5.29 -14.56 -23.99
N GLU A 252 -6.28 -15.26 -23.42
CA GLU A 252 -7.67 -14.79 -23.43
C GLU A 252 -7.84 -13.54 -22.56
N GLU A 253 -7.25 -13.53 -21.36
CA GLU A 253 -7.26 -12.36 -20.48
C GLU A 253 -6.52 -11.18 -21.12
N MET A 254 -5.31 -11.39 -21.65
CA MET A 254 -4.50 -10.37 -22.32
C MET A 254 -5.23 -9.74 -23.51
N LYS A 255 -5.97 -10.55 -24.29
CA LYS A 255 -6.80 -10.06 -25.39
C LYS A 255 -7.92 -9.16 -24.91
N SER A 256 -8.63 -9.56 -23.85
CA SER A 256 -9.68 -8.72 -23.25
C SER A 256 -9.13 -7.43 -22.66
N ILE A 257 -7.99 -7.51 -21.97
CA ILE A 257 -7.27 -6.37 -21.41
C ILE A 257 -6.91 -5.38 -22.53
N ALA A 258 -6.23 -5.83 -23.58
CA ALA A 258 -5.82 -4.99 -24.70
C ALA A 258 -7.03 -4.27 -25.35
N ALA A 259 -8.13 -4.98 -25.58
CA ALA A 259 -9.34 -4.41 -26.15
C ALA A 259 -10.00 -3.34 -25.25
N TYR A 260 -9.98 -3.50 -23.93
CA TYR A 260 -10.47 -2.47 -23.01
C TYR A 260 -9.51 -1.27 -22.94
N ILE A 261 -8.21 -1.50 -23.02
CA ILE A 261 -7.20 -0.44 -23.05
C ILE A 261 -7.30 0.41 -24.32
N ASP A 262 -7.57 -0.19 -25.48
CA ASP A 262 -7.85 0.56 -26.70
C ASP A 262 -9.04 1.51 -26.52
N LYS A 263 -10.14 1.02 -25.92
CA LYS A 263 -11.32 1.84 -25.61
C LYS A 263 -11.03 2.93 -24.56
N ALA A 264 -10.13 2.68 -23.62
CA ALA A 264 -9.63 3.73 -22.73
C ALA A 264 -8.88 4.80 -23.54
N GLY A 265 -7.99 4.40 -24.46
CA GLY A 265 -7.30 5.32 -25.37
C GLY A 265 -8.24 6.18 -26.23
N GLU A 266 -9.37 5.63 -26.69
CA GLU A 266 -10.42 6.37 -27.41
C GLU A 266 -11.10 7.45 -26.56
N ASN A 267 -11.12 7.28 -25.24
CA ASN A 267 -11.71 8.20 -24.27
C ASN A 267 -10.67 9.05 -23.52
N ALA A 268 -9.39 9.01 -23.93
CA ALA A 268 -8.30 9.78 -23.33
C ALA A 268 -8.51 11.29 -23.43
N ASP A 269 -8.16 12.05 -22.39
CA ASP A 269 -8.31 13.51 -22.35
C ASP A 269 -7.26 14.23 -23.21
N ASN A 270 -6.11 13.60 -23.46
CA ASN A 270 -5.01 14.18 -24.22
C ASN A 270 -4.23 13.12 -25.02
N GLU A 271 -3.37 13.57 -25.94
CA GLU A 271 -2.56 12.69 -26.80
C GLU A 271 -1.51 11.88 -26.01
N THR A 272 -1.08 12.35 -24.84
CA THR A 272 -0.14 11.61 -23.98
C THR A 272 -0.80 10.36 -23.42
N GLN A 273 -2.01 10.48 -22.88
CA GLN A 273 -2.83 9.36 -22.43
C GLN A 273 -3.17 8.40 -23.58
N LYS A 274 -3.50 8.93 -24.75
CA LYS A 274 -3.76 8.09 -25.92
C LYS A 274 -2.53 7.27 -26.33
N SER A 275 -1.35 7.91 -26.36
CA SER A 275 -0.09 7.25 -26.67
C SER A 275 0.30 6.21 -25.62
N MET A 276 0.07 6.53 -24.34
CA MET A 276 0.23 5.60 -23.22
C MET A 276 -0.63 4.34 -23.42
N HIS A 277 -1.93 4.49 -23.70
CA HIS A 277 -2.83 3.34 -23.92
C HIS A 277 -2.50 2.55 -25.19
N SER A 278 -2.09 3.21 -26.27
CA SER A 278 -1.59 2.49 -27.45
C SER A 278 -0.35 1.64 -27.15
N ALA A 279 0.56 2.13 -26.30
CA ALA A 279 1.74 1.39 -25.88
C ALA A 279 1.38 0.23 -24.93
N TYR A 280 0.45 0.43 -23.99
CA TYR A 280 -0.11 -0.65 -23.16
C TYR A 280 -0.76 -1.74 -24.02
N SER A 281 -1.64 -1.36 -24.94
CA SER A 281 -2.34 -2.30 -25.84
C SER A 281 -1.34 -3.14 -26.64
N LYS A 282 -0.32 -2.50 -27.24
CA LYS A 282 0.77 -3.20 -27.93
C LYS A 282 1.51 -4.16 -27.00
N SER A 283 1.81 -3.75 -25.77
CA SER A 283 2.48 -4.60 -24.79
C SER A 283 1.65 -5.85 -24.46
N PHE A 284 0.36 -5.68 -24.12
CA PHE A 284 -0.52 -6.80 -23.77
C PHE A 284 -0.84 -7.69 -24.96
N GLU A 285 -0.92 -7.15 -26.17
CA GLU A 285 -1.12 -7.94 -27.37
C GLU A 285 0.12 -8.81 -27.68
N THR A 286 1.31 -8.23 -27.61
CA THR A 286 2.55 -8.84 -28.14
C THR A 286 3.46 -9.47 -27.08
N GLY A 287 3.27 -9.14 -25.80
CA GLY A 287 4.14 -9.53 -24.69
C GLY A 287 5.40 -8.68 -24.54
N SER A 288 5.51 -7.54 -25.23
CA SER A 288 6.70 -6.68 -25.20
C SER A 288 6.73 -5.81 -23.94
N LEU A 289 7.77 -5.98 -23.11
CA LEU A 289 8.02 -5.10 -21.96
C LEU A 289 8.72 -3.80 -22.38
N GLU A 290 9.35 -3.74 -23.54
CA GLU A 290 9.82 -2.46 -24.10
C GLU A 290 8.65 -1.55 -24.49
N ALA A 291 7.59 -2.11 -25.10
CA ALA A 291 6.34 -1.38 -25.32
C ALA A 291 5.67 -0.98 -23.99
N PHE A 292 5.77 -1.84 -22.96
CA PHE A 292 5.32 -1.49 -21.62
C PHE A 292 6.10 -0.29 -21.06
N LYS A 293 7.42 -0.30 -21.14
CA LYS A 293 8.27 0.84 -20.72
C LYS A 293 7.91 2.12 -21.47
N ASP A 294 7.60 2.05 -22.76
CA ASP A 294 7.11 3.21 -23.51
C ASP A 294 5.79 3.77 -22.95
N SER A 295 4.85 2.91 -22.55
CA SER A 295 3.63 3.36 -21.86
C SER A 295 3.96 4.11 -20.57
N GLN A 296 4.94 3.64 -19.80
CA GLN A 296 5.37 4.28 -18.56
C GLN A 296 6.03 5.65 -18.84
N ARG A 297 6.82 5.77 -19.91
CA ARG A 297 7.43 7.04 -20.36
C ARG A 297 6.38 8.08 -20.74
N TYR A 298 5.28 7.68 -21.37
CA TYR A 298 4.15 8.57 -21.63
C TYR A 298 3.43 8.92 -20.33
N TRP A 299 3.16 7.92 -19.49
CA TRP A 299 2.43 8.10 -18.24
C TRP A 299 3.08 9.11 -17.28
N ILE A 300 4.40 9.08 -17.09
CA ILE A 300 5.10 10.05 -16.22
C ILE A 300 5.01 11.50 -16.74
N LYS A 301 4.76 11.68 -18.05
CA LYS A 301 4.62 12.98 -18.73
C LYS A 301 3.18 13.53 -18.65
N ASP A 302 2.19 12.69 -18.35
CA ASP A 302 0.80 13.11 -18.13
C ASP A 302 0.66 13.71 -16.72
N LYS A 303 0.73 15.04 -16.59
CA LYS A 303 0.70 15.73 -15.30
C LYS A 303 -0.71 16.21 -14.95
N GLY A 304 -1.15 15.92 -13.73
CA GLY A 304 -2.44 16.35 -13.19
C GLY A 304 -3.69 15.87 -13.95
N PRO A 305 -3.78 14.60 -14.40
CA PRO A 305 -4.99 14.11 -15.05
C PRO A 305 -6.16 14.03 -14.06
N MET A 306 -7.41 14.21 -14.52
CA MET A 306 -8.59 14.04 -13.65
C MET A 306 -8.80 12.58 -13.21
N VAL A 307 -8.41 11.65 -14.08
CA VAL A 307 -8.39 10.21 -13.83
C VAL A 307 -6.96 9.73 -13.99
N GLU A 308 -6.32 9.37 -12.89
CA GLU A 308 -5.01 8.75 -12.85
C GLU A 308 -5.13 7.23 -12.94
N SER A 309 -4.20 6.58 -13.62
CA SER A 309 -4.22 5.14 -13.83
C SER A 309 -2.86 4.55 -14.13
N ASN A 310 -2.62 3.33 -13.66
CA ASN A 310 -1.55 2.46 -14.12
C ASN A 310 -2.07 1.02 -14.17
N ILE A 311 -1.52 0.18 -15.04
CA ILE A 311 -1.99 -1.21 -15.25
C ILE A 311 -0.90 -2.04 -15.91
N GLY A 312 -0.65 -3.26 -15.43
CA GLY A 312 0.33 -4.18 -15.98
C GLY A 312 0.85 -5.20 -14.98
N PHE A 313 2.03 -5.75 -15.26
CA PHE A 313 2.80 -6.56 -14.30
C PHE A 313 3.78 -5.64 -13.58
N ILE A 314 3.44 -5.18 -12.38
CA ILE A 314 4.10 -4.02 -11.76
C ILE A 314 5.02 -4.42 -10.61
N GLU A 315 4.44 -5.01 -9.57
CA GLU A 315 5.13 -5.22 -8.29
C GLU A 315 5.65 -6.64 -8.17
N THR A 316 6.92 -6.81 -7.80
CA THR A 316 7.60 -8.12 -7.81
C THR A 316 7.65 -8.82 -6.45
N TYR A 317 6.85 -8.35 -5.49
CA TYR A 317 6.92 -8.79 -4.09
C TYR A 317 6.65 -10.29 -3.88
N ARG A 318 5.82 -10.92 -4.72
CA ARG A 318 5.29 -12.27 -4.49
C ARG A 318 5.99 -13.37 -5.29
N ASP A 319 6.80 -13.02 -6.28
CA ASP A 319 7.76 -13.97 -6.85
C ASP A 319 8.85 -14.21 -5.80
N PRO A 320 9.12 -15.46 -5.39
CA PRO A 320 10.22 -15.72 -4.45
C PRO A 320 11.59 -15.26 -4.96
N ALA A 321 11.79 -15.15 -6.29
CA ALA A 321 13.00 -14.58 -6.88
C ALA A 321 13.00 -13.04 -6.94
N GLY A 322 11.84 -12.40 -6.73
CA GLY A 322 11.71 -10.95 -6.65
C GLY A 322 11.80 -10.22 -7.99
N ILE A 323 11.63 -10.92 -9.13
CA ILE A 323 11.81 -10.32 -10.47
C ILE A 323 10.57 -10.38 -11.37
N ARG A 324 9.60 -11.27 -11.09
CA ARG A 324 8.34 -11.35 -11.86
C ARG A 324 7.27 -10.51 -11.19
N GLY A 325 6.54 -9.73 -11.98
CA GLY A 325 5.49 -8.83 -11.51
C GLY A 325 4.18 -9.58 -11.26
N GLU A 326 3.46 -9.22 -10.21
CA GLU A 326 2.03 -9.52 -10.08
C GLU A 326 1.22 -8.62 -11.01
N TRP A 327 0.15 -9.15 -11.60
CA TRP A 327 -0.80 -8.32 -12.34
C TRP A 327 -1.54 -7.38 -11.40
N GLU A 328 -1.52 -6.08 -11.72
CA GLU A 328 -2.35 -5.09 -11.04
C GLU A 328 -2.82 -4.00 -12.00
N GLY A 329 -3.86 -3.28 -11.59
CA GLY A 329 -4.28 -2.08 -12.30
C GLY A 329 -5.26 -1.24 -11.51
N PHE A 330 -5.17 0.07 -11.66
CA PHE A 330 -6.04 1.00 -10.95
C PHE A 330 -6.57 2.12 -11.83
N ALA A 331 -7.76 2.60 -11.46
CA ALA A 331 -8.32 3.87 -11.89
C ALA A 331 -8.64 4.67 -10.63
N SER A 332 -8.15 5.91 -10.56
CA SER A 332 -8.35 6.78 -9.40
C SER A 332 -8.63 8.20 -9.84
N MET A 333 -9.46 8.90 -9.08
CA MET A 333 -9.80 10.29 -9.35
C MET A 333 -8.97 11.21 -8.49
N VAL A 334 -8.54 12.34 -9.05
CA VAL A 334 -7.87 13.37 -8.26
C VAL A 334 -8.83 13.95 -7.25
N ASN A 335 -8.39 14.03 -5.99
CA ASN A 335 -9.14 14.74 -4.97
C ASN A 335 -8.99 16.25 -5.18
N MET A 336 -9.93 16.85 -5.90
CA MET A 336 -9.91 18.28 -6.22
C MET A 336 -9.93 19.18 -4.98
N GLU A 337 -10.56 18.75 -3.89
CA GLU A 337 -10.61 19.51 -2.64
C GLU A 337 -9.26 19.54 -1.96
N ARG A 338 -8.57 18.39 -1.90
CA ARG A 338 -7.19 18.30 -1.40
C ARG A 338 -6.22 19.06 -2.29
N THR A 339 -6.35 18.92 -3.61
CA THR A 339 -5.50 19.68 -4.54
C THR A 339 -5.69 21.19 -4.36
N ARG A 340 -6.92 21.67 -4.13
CA ARG A 340 -7.19 23.08 -3.77
C ARG A 340 -6.52 23.44 -2.44
N ALA A 341 -6.76 22.67 -1.38
CA ALA A 341 -6.21 22.93 -0.05
C ALA A 341 -4.68 22.94 -0.07
N PHE A 342 -4.04 22.01 -0.79
CA PHE A 342 -2.58 21.98 -0.94
C PHE A 342 -2.09 23.16 -1.78
N GLY A 343 -2.79 23.56 -2.84
CA GLY A 343 -2.46 24.77 -3.60
C GLY A 343 -2.49 26.04 -2.74
N GLU A 344 -3.50 26.17 -1.87
CA GLU A 344 -3.58 27.25 -0.88
C GLU A 344 -2.49 27.15 0.19
N LEU A 345 -2.17 25.93 0.65
CA LEU A 345 -1.10 25.70 1.61
C LEU A 345 0.28 26.05 1.02
N VAL A 346 0.52 25.76 -0.26
CA VAL A 346 1.72 26.19 -1.01
C VAL A 346 1.81 27.71 -1.04
N ALA A 347 0.70 28.40 -1.31
CA ALA A 347 0.65 29.85 -1.31
C ALA A 347 0.89 30.44 0.10
N ALA A 348 0.46 29.74 1.15
CA ALA A 348 0.66 30.13 2.55
C ALA A 348 2.05 29.75 3.12
N ALA A 349 2.74 28.77 2.54
CA ALA A 349 3.99 28.22 3.04
C ALA A 349 5.08 29.27 3.36
N PRO A 350 5.28 30.35 2.55
CA PRO A 350 6.24 31.41 2.89
C PRO A 350 5.95 32.13 4.23
N GLY A 351 4.69 32.15 4.68
CA GLY A 351 4.29 32.69 5.99
C GLY A 351 4.32 31.67 7.12
N LEU A 352 4.16 30.38 6.81
CA LEU A 352 4.12 29.28 7.79
C LEU A 352 5.51 28.76 8.16
N ILE A 353 6.40 28.59 7.17
CA ILE A 353 7.76 28.06 7.39
C ILE A 353 8.56 28.87 8.44
N PRO A 354 8.50 30.22 8.45
CA PRO A 354 9.19 31.01 9.48
C PRO A 354 8.69 30.77 10.92
N LEU A 355 7.53 30.15 11.11
CA LEU A 355 6.99 29.78 12.43
C LEU A 355 7.61 28.49 13.00
N LEU A 356 8.42 27.79 12.20
CA LEU A 356 9.13 26.57 12.61
C LEU A 356 10.31 26.90 13.55
N PRO A 357 10.63 26.01 14.50
CA PRO A 357 11.44 26.39 15.66
C PRO A 357 12.97 26.44 15.40
N TRP A 358 13.46 26.34 14.16
CA TRP A 358 14.90 26.28 13.87
C TRP A 358 15.52 27.57 13.31
N GLY A 359 14.71 28.56 12.93
CA GLY A 359 15.19 29.84 12.44
C GLY A 359 15.76 29.82 11.01
N LYS A 360 15.96 31.02 10.44
CA LYS A 360 16.24 31.22 9.01
C LYS A 360 17.53 30.57 8.52
N GLU A 361 18.58 30.52 9.34
CA GLU A 361 19.89 29.98 8.93
C GLU A 361 19.86 28.47 8.65
N PHE A 362 18.86 27.76 9.21
CA PHE A 362 18.64 26.32 9.05
C PHE A 362 17.52 26.01 8.04
N GLU A 363 17.07 27.01 7.28
CA GLU A 363 16.02 26.91 6.28
C GLU A 363 16.54 27.21 4.87
N LYS A 364 15.91 26.66 3.83
CA LYS A 364 16.25 26.91 2.43
C LYS A 364 15.97 28.38 2.09
N ASP A 365 16.80 28.95 1.22
CA ASP A 365 16.61 30.35 0.77
C ASP A 365 15.32 30.54 -0.03
N LYS A 366 14.88 29.49 -0.72
CA LYS A 366 13.63 29.45 -1.48
C LYS A 366 12.89 28.15 -1.20
N PHE A 367 11.61 28.25 -0.86
CA PHE A 367 10.73 27.11 -0.80
C PHE A 367 10.47 26.56 -2.22
N LEU A 368 10.66 25.25 -2.38
CA LEU A 368 10.35 24.53 -3.61
C LEU A 368 9.20 23.58 -3.28
N SER A 369 8.03 23.84 -3.84
CA SER A 369 6.87 22.96 -3.62
C SER A 369 7.11 21.62 -4.30
N PRO A 370 6.96 20.48 -3.60
CA PRO A 370 6.75 19.20 -4.26
C PRO A 370 5.46 19.23 -5.09
N ASP A 371 5.45 18.44 -6.16
CA ASP A 371 4.23 18.09 -6.89
C ASP A 371 3.60 16.90 -6.15
N PHE A 372 2.42 17.08 -5.58
CA PHE A 372 1.76 16.08 -4.75
C PHE A 372 0.30 15.93 -5.17
N THR A 373 -0.08 14.72 -5.58
CA THR A 373 -1.45 14.40 -5.99
C THR A 373 -2.06 13.40 -5.01
N SER A 374 -3.15 13.80 -4.35
CA SER A 374 -4.00 12.87 -3.60
C SER A 374 -5.03 12.27 -4.54
N LEU A 375 -5.16 10.96 -4.49
CA LEU A 375 -6.05 10.18 -5.34
C LEU A 375 -7.12 9.47 -4.52
N GLU A 376 -8.27 9.27 -5.11
CA GLU A 376 -9.38 8.51 -4.57
C GLU A 376 -9.62 7.32 -5.49
N VAL A 377 -9.44 6.11 -4.97
CA VAL A 377 -9.48 4.88 -5.76
C VAL A 377 -10.92 4.54 -6.13
N LEU A 378 -11.20 4.43 -7.43
CA LEU A 378 -12.42 3.81 -7.95
C LEU A 378 -12.27 2.30 -8.01
N THR A 379 -11.18 1.88 -8.64
CA THR A 379 -10.85 0.48 -8.91
C THR A 379 -9.38 0.27 -8.62
N PHE A 380 -9.07 -0.82 -7.92
CA PHE A 380 -7.74 -1.39 -7.80
C PHE A 380 -7.86 -2.92 -7.89
N ALA A 381 -7.49 -3.49 -9.03
CA ALA A 381 -7.42 -4.93 -9.21
C ALA A 381 -6.00 -5.41 -8.89
N GLY A 382 -5.89 -6.44 -8.04
CA GLY A 382 -4.62 -6.96 -7.53
C GLY A 382 -4.86 -7.81 -6.28
N SER A 383 -3.80 -8.22 -5.58
CA SER A 383 -3.92 -8.99 -4.33
C SER A 383 -4.16 -8.12 -3.08
N GLY A 384 -3.91 -6.81 -3.15
CA GLY A 384 -4.14 -5.88 -2.06
C GLY A 384 -4.13 -4.43 -2.55
N ILE A 385 -4.76 -3.53 -1.80
CA ILE A 385 -4.77 -2.10 -2.13
C ILE A 385 -3.76 -1.38 -1.22
N PRO A 386 -2.70 -0.76 -1.76
CA PRO A 386 -1.70 -0.06 -0.96
C PRO A 386 -2.25 1.28 -0.45
N ALA A 387 -1.57 1.89 0.53
CA ALA A 387 -1.90 3.26 0.97
C ALA A 387 -1.34 4.33 0.02
N GLY A 388 -0.31 3.99 -0.76
CA GLY A 388 0.36 4.87 -1.71
C GLY A 388 1.31 4.08 -2.59
N ILE A 389 1.75 4.67 -3.70
CA ILE A 389 2.56 4.01 -4.74
C ILE A 389 3.62 4.97 -5.27
N ASN A 390 4.76 4.43 -5.65
CA ASN A 390 5.84 5.14 -6.31
C ASN A 390 6.27 4.34 -7.55
N ILE A 391 5.88 4.82 -8.74
CA ILE A 391 6.04 4.09 -10.02
C ILE A 391 6.49 5.04 -11.13
N PRO A 392 7.03 4.53 -12.27
CA PRO A 392 7.24 3.12 -12.58
C PRO A 392 8.42 2.48 -11.82
N ASN A 393 8.49 1.15 -11.82
CA ASN A 393 9.55 0.36 -11.20
C ASN A 393 10.81 0.21 -12.08
N TYR A 394 10.97 1.06 -13.10
CA TYR A 394 12.10 1.03 -14.05
C TYR A 394 13.13 2.11 -13.73
N ASP A 395 14.28 1.71 -13.20
CA ASP A 395 15.34 2.64 -12.78
C ASP A 395 15.87 3.52 -13.91
N ASP A 396 15.98 3.00 -15.13
CA ASP A 396 16.39 3.78 -16.29
C ASP A 396 15.41 4.94 -16.56
N ILE A 397 14.11 4.71 -16.40
CA ILE A 397 13.08 5.76 -16.51
C ILE A 397 13.13 6.68 -15.29
N ARG A 398 13.16 6.14 -14.07
CA ARG A 398 13.11 6.91 -12.82
C ARG A 398 14.27 7.89 -12.71
N GLN A 399 15.47 7.47 -13.08
CA GLN A 399 16.70 8.25 -12.94
C GLN A 399 16.88 9.29 -14.05
N THR A 400 16.34 9.03 -15.25
CA THR A 400 16.60 9.88 -16.43
C THR A 400 15.40 10.70 -16.88
N GLU A 401 14.17 10.21 -16.71
CA GLU A 401 12.94 10.86 -17.18
C GLU A 401 12.01 11.28 -16.05
N GLY A 402 11.90 10.47 -14.98
CA GLY A 402 11.12 10.78 -13.77
C GLY A 402 10.17 9.67 -13.33
N PHE A 403 9.35 9.97 -12.32
CA PHE A 403 8.40 9.06 -11.70
C PHE A 403 7.21 9.85 -11.12
N LYS A 404 6.17 9.16 -10.63
CA LYS A 404 5.08 9.77 -9.86
C LYS A 404 4.96 9.11 -8.48
N ASN A 405 4.57 9.91 -7.50
CA ASN A 405 4.14 9.46 -6.18
C ASN A 405 2.65 9.70 -6.06
N VAL A 406 1.92 8.71 -5.55
CA VAL A 406 0.48 8.83 -5.34
C VAL A 406 0.12 8.37 -3.93
N SER A 407 -0.80 9.12 -3.31
CA SER A 407 -1.38 8.80 -2.01
C SER A 407 -2.85 8.44 -2.21
N LEU A 408 -3.27 7.27 -1.72
CA LEU A 408 -4.62 6.73 -1.93
C LEU A 408 -5.51 7.08 -0.73
N GLY A 409 -6.17 8.23 -0.83
CA GLY A 409 -6.92 8.90 0.24
C GLY A 409 -8.01 8.03 0.87
N ASN A 410 -8.97 7.59 0.05
CA ASN A 410 -10.08 6.75 0.49
C ASN A 410 -9.66 5.37 0.97
N VAL A 411 -8.50 4.85 0.56
CA VAL A 411 -7.97 3.58 1.09
C VAL A 411 -7.54 3.76 2.54
N MET A 412 -6.84 4.87 2.83
CA MET A 412 -6.39 5.20 4.18
C MET A 412 -7.55 5.57 5.12
N SER A 413 -8.56 6.28 4.60
CA SER A 413 -9.72 6.72 5.39
C SER A 413 -10.86 5.69 5.46
N ALA A 414 -10.82 4.60 4.68
CA ALA A 414 -11.84 3.56 4.72
C ALA A 414 -11.92 2.91 6.10
N LYS A 415 -13.14 2.69 6.59
CA LYS A 415 -13.40 2.19 7.95
C LYS A 415 -14.44 1.08 7.90
N ALA A 416 -14.29 0.10 8.79
CA ALA A 416 -15.37 -0.84 9.04
C ALA A 416 -16.45 -0.14 9.88
N PRO A 417 -17.75 -0.43 9.67
CA PRO A 417 -18.84 0.17 10.45
C PRO A 417 -18.63 0.07 11.97
N ASP A 418 -18.14 -1.09 12.44
CA ASP A 418 -17.88 -1.38 13.85
C ASP A 418 -16.38 -1.45 14.16
N GLU A 419 -15.55 -0.70 13.43
CA GLU A 419 -14.10 -0.68 13.66
C GLU A 419 -13.79 -0.33 15.11
N LYS A 420 -13.19 -1.28 15.85
CA LYS A 420 -12.73 -1.02 17.20
C LYS A 420 -11.58 -0.03 17.15
N ILE A 421 -11.64 0.98 18.01
CA ILE A 421 -10.60 2.00 18.13
C ILE A 421 -9.96 1.83 19.52
N PRO A 422 -9.09 0.82 19.70
CA PRO A 422 -8.45 0.59 20.99
C PRO A 422 -7.62 1.80 21.42
N PHE A 423 -7.40 1.88 22.74
CA PHE A 423 -6.58 2.88 23.43
C PHE A 423 -7.15 4.31 23.47
N ILE A 424 -8.36 4.54 22.97
CA ILE A 424 -9.07 5.82 23.11
C ILE A 424 -10.04 5.71 24.28
N ARG A 425 -10.07 6.74 25.13
CA ARG A 425 -11.02 6.82 26.24
C ARG A 425 -12.44 7.02 25.71
N GLU A 426 -13.43 6.48 26.41
CA GLU A 426 -14.84 6.57 25.99
C GLU A 426 -15.29 8.03 25.77
N GLU A 427 -14.87 8.96 26.64
CA GLU A 427 -15.18 10.39 26.54
C GLU A 427 -14.58 11.09 25.31
N ASP A 428 -13.51 10.53 24.73
CA ASP A 428 -12.82 11.08 23.56
C ASP A 428 -13.28 10.43 22.25
N LEU A 429 -14.00 9.31 22.33
CA LEU A 429 -14.27 8.43 21.20
C LEU A 429 -15.16 9.08 20.14
N GLU A 430 -16.18 9.84 20.55
CA GLU A 430 -17.08 10.58 19.65
C GLU A 430 -16.31 11.60 18.79
N VAL A 431 -15.52 12.47 19.44
CA VAL A 431 -14.70 13.48 18.75
C VAL A 431 -13.68 12.81 17.84
N TYR A 432 -12.99 11.78 18.34
CA TYR A 432 -11.98 11.06 17.56
C TYR A 432 -12.59 10.42 16.32
N LYS A 433 -13.72 9.70 16.46
CA LYS A 433 -14.41 9.05 15.34
C LYS A 433 -14.81 10.06 14.26
N LYS A 434 -15.36 11.21 14.69
CA LYS A 434 -15.83 12.27 13.81
C LYS A 434 -14.68 12.95 13.05
N GLN A 435 -13.58 13.27 13.73
CA GLN A 435 -12.56 14.15 13.17
C GLN A 435 -11.28 13.46 12.68
N ARG A 436 -11.09 12.15 12.92
CA ARG A 436 -9.83 11.47 12.56
C ARG A 436 -9.43 11.61 11.08
N ASP A 437 -10.39 11.61 10.15
CA ASP A 437 -10.06 11.75 8.71
C ASP A 437 -9.64 13.16 8.35
N ALA A 438 -10.40 14.15 8.83
CA ALA A 438 -10.06 15.56 8.69
C ALA A 438 -8.67 15.86 9.29
N SER A 439 -8.41 15.33 10.48
CA SER A 439 -7.13 15.49 11.16
C SER A 439 -5.98 14.83 10.39
N PHE A 440 -6.21 13.66 9.81
CA PHE A 440 -5.24 12.94 9.00
C PHE A 440 -4.93 13.68 7.70
N GLU A 441 -5.95 14.28 7.07
CA GLU A 441 -5.77 15.09 5.87
C GLU A 441 -4.91 16.34 6.11
N VAL A 442 -5.18 17.08 7.19
CA VAL A 442 -4.34 18.21 7.61
C VAL A 442 -2.91 17.74 7.88
N GLN A 443 -2.76 16.63 8.60
CA GLN A 443 -1.46 16.06 8.95
C GLN A 443 -0.66 15.69 7.70
N VAL A 444 -1.26 14.95 6.75
CA VAL A 444 -0.59 14.56 5.48
C VAL A 444 -0.21 15.79 4.66
N GLY A 445 -1.11 16.75 4.50
CA GLY A 445 -0.82 17.97 3.74
C GLY A 445 0.38 18.74 4.28
N LEU A 446 0.43 18.92 5.60
CA LEU A 446 1.57 19.58 6.25
C LEU A 446 2.82 18.71 6.24
N HIS A 447 2.71 17.40 6.46
CA HIS A 447 3.83 16.45 6.52
C HIS A 447 4.59 16.42 5.19
N GLU A 448 3.86 16.28 4.08
CA GLU A 448 4.45 16.19 2.75
C GLU A 448 4.99 17.54 2.28
N LEU A 449 4.17 18.59 2.38
CA LEU A 449 4.51 19.88 1.81
C LEU A 449 5.52 20.65 2.67
N THR A 450 5.20 20.80 3.96
CA THR A 450 5.98 21.62 4.88
C THR A 450 6.92 20.80 5.74
N GLY A 451 6.67 19.51 5.97
CA GLY A 451 7.59 18.60 6.63
C GLY A 451 8.79 18.32 5.73
N HIS A 452 8.65 17.42 4.75
CA HIS A 452 9.74 17.06 3.84
C HIS A 452 10.21 18.23 2.95
N GLY A 453 9.32 19.14 2.58
CA GLY A 453 9.65 20.26 1.68
C GLY A 453 10.52 21.36 2.30
N CYS A 454 10.56 21.49 3.63
CA CYS A 454 11.36 22.51 4.32
C CYS A 454 12.73 22.00 4.79
N GLY A 455 13.56 22.93 5.27
CA GLY A 455 14.78 22.62 5.98
C GLY A 455 16.03 22.56 5.10
N LYS A 456 17.12 23.16 5.58
CA LYS A 456 18.41 23.21 4.88
C LYS A 456 19.40 22.21 5.45
N LEU A 457 20.14 21.51 4.58
CA LEU A 457 21.37 20.83 4.96
C LEU A 457 22.53 21.81 4.78
N LEU A 458 23.34 22.00 5.82
CA LEU A 458 24.55 22.82 5.76
C LEU A 458 25.68 21.97 5.18
N GLN A 459 26.23 22.37 4.04
CA GLN A 459 27.13 21.53 3.26
C GLN A 459 28.33 22.31 2.74
N GLU A 460 29.45 21.61 2.69
CA GLU A 460 30.57 21.93 1.82
C GLU A 460 30.26 21.34 0.44
N THR A 461 29.79 22.20 -0.48
CA THR A 461 29.26 21.79 -1.80
C THR A 461 30.36 21.34 -2.74
N SER A 462 31.54 21.93 -2.60
CA SER A 462 32.81 21.50 -3.20
C SER A 462 33.95 21.91 -2.27
N ALA A 463 35.17 21.41 -2.50
CA ALA A 463 36.30 21.69 -1.62
C ALA A 463 36.46 23.21 -1.38
N GLY A 464 36.26 23.65 -0.14
CA GLY A 464 36.34 25.05 0.27
C GLY A 464 35.14 25.95 -0.08
N SER A 465 34.07 25.40 -0.66
CA SER A 465 32.83 26.13 -0.99
C SER A 465 31.68 25.66 -0.11
N PHE A 466 30.98 26.58 0.55
CA PHE A 466 29.93 26.28 1.53
C PHE A 466 28.62 26.93 1.11
N ASN A 467 27.50 26.27 1.40
CA ASN A 467 26.16 26.85 1.19
C ASN A 467 25.67 27.69 2.39
N PHE A 468 26.58 28.03 3.31
CA PHE A 468 26.38 28.86 4.50
C PHE A 468 27.65 29.68 4.78
N ASP A 469 27.55 30.72 5.63
CA ASP A 469 28.71 31.51 6.05
C ASP A 469 29.59 30.67 6.99
N LYS A 470 30.72 30.18 6.49
CA LYS A 470 31.65 29.35 7.26
C LYS A 470 32.52 30.17 8.22
N GLU A 471 32.75 31.45 7.92
CA GLU A 471 33.56 32.33 8.75
C GLU A 471 32.75 32.85 9.96
N ASN A 472 31.44 33.01 9.76
CA ASN A 472 30.47 33.27 10.83
C ASN A 472 29.40 32.15 10.85
N PRO A 473 29.74 30.96 11.34
CA PRO A 473 28.85 29.81 11.29
C PRO A 473 27.52 30.08 12.01
N PRO A 474 26.39 29.59 11.47
CA PRO A 474 25.09 29.67 12.13
C PRO A 474 25.15 29.23 13.58
N VAL A 475 24.38 29.90 14.44
CA VAL A 475 24.30 29.54 15.86
C VAL A 475 23.15 28.55 16.07
N SER A 476 23.47 27.36 16.59
CA SER A 476 22.50 26.33 16.91
C SER A 476 21.52 26.83 17.98
N PRO A 477 20.20 26.83 17.71
CA PRO A 477 19.21 27.25 18.70
C PRO A 477 19.00 26.21 19.82
N VAL A 478 19.61 25.02 19.70
CA VAL A 478 19.51 23.94 20.69
C VAL A 478 20.45 24.18 21.88
N ASP A 479 21.65 24.68 21.62
CA ASP A 479 22.71 24.84 22.62
C ASP A 479 23.40 26.22 22.62
N ASN A 480 22.94 27.14 21.77
CA ASN A 480 23.44 28.50 21.60
C ASN A 480 24.92 28.58 21.24
N LYS A 481 25.43 27.60 20.47
CA LYS A 481 26.83 27.57 20.00
C LYS A 481 26.90 27.62 18.47
N PRO A 482 27.95 28.20 17.88
CA PRO A 482 28.18 28.11 16.45
C PRO A 482 28.35 26.65 16.00
N ILE A 483 27.78 26.29 14.86
CA ILE A 483 27.84 24.92 14.34
C ILE A 483 29.28 24.53 13.98
N SER A 484 29.66 23.28 14.26
CA SER A 484 31.02 22.77 14.06
C SER A 484 31.11 21.59 13.08
N THR A 485 29.97 21.10 12.61
CA THR A 485 29.83 19.99 11.66
C THR A 485 28.97 20.40 10.46
N TRP A 486 29.19 19.74 9.33
CA TRP A 486 28.44 19.92 8.08
C TRP A 486 28.68 18.72 7.16
N TYR A 487 27.84 18.55 6.14
CA TYR A 487 28.02 17.51 5.12
C TYR A 487 29.22 17.84 4.23
N LYS A 488 30.08 16.85 3.99
CA LYS A 488 31.21 16.94 3.06
C LYS A 488 30.76 16.70 1.61
N PRO A 489 31.58 17.06 0.60
CA PRO A 489 31.27 16.78 -0.79
C PRO A 489 30.92 15.30 -1.01
N GLY A 490 29.77 15.03 -1.63
CA GLY A 490 29.26 13.69 -1.89
C GLY A 490 28.52 13.01 -0.71
N GLN A 491 28.52 13.61 0.49
CA GLN A 491 27.71 13.10 1.60
C GLN A 491 26.25 13.54 1.46
N THR A 492 25.34 12.64 1.84
CA THR A 492 23.90 12.88 1.89
C THR A 492 23.39 12.61 3.29
N TRP A 493 22.18 13.06 3.61
CA TRP A 493 21.47 12.71 4.84
C TRP A 493 21.51 11.20 5.11
N GLY A 494 21.08 10.40 4.11
CA GLY A 494 21.04 8.95 4.22
C GLY A 494 22.41 8.31 4.39
N SER A 495 23.45 8.84 3.73
CA SER A 495 24.79 8.23 3.81
C SER A 495 25.46 8.42 5.16
N VAL A 496 25.14 9.49 5.91
CA VAL A 496 25.79 9.77 7.20
C VAL A 496 24.97 9.33 8.41
N PHE A 497 23.63 9.33 8.35
CA PHE A 497 22.76 8.82 9.43
C PHE A 497 22.41 7.33 9.26
N GLY A 498 22.68 6.75 8.10
CA GLY A 498 22.56 5.31 7.85
C GLY A 498 21.15 4.78 8.13
N SER A 499 21.07 3.68 8.88
CA SER A 499 19.83 2.93 9.09
C SER A 499 18.69 3.68 9.77
N ILE A 500 18.97 4.76 10.52
CA ILE A 500 17.92 5.54 11.20
C ILE A 500 17.38 6.69 10.34
N ALA A 501 18.05 7.01 9.22
CA ALA A 501 17.78 8.21 8.44
C ALA A 501 16.33 8.31 7.96
N ALA A 502 15.73 7.19 7.56
CA ALA A 502 14.33 7.15 7.12
C ALA A 502 13.38 7.49 8.28
N SER A 503 13.40 6.70 9.36
CA SER A 503 12.52 6.93 10.50
C SER A 503 12.69 8.29 11.15
N TYR A 504 13.93 8.77 11.25
CA TYR A 504 14.22 10.10 11.79
C TYR A 504 13.59 11.19 10.92
N GLU A 505 13.65 11.05 9.60
CA GLU A 505 13.04 12.02 8.69
C GLU A 505 11.50 12.01 8.78
N GLU A 506 10.89 10.83 8.89
CA GLU A 506 9.45 10.71 9.13
C GLU A 506 9.06 11.38 10.45
N CYS A 507 9.83 11.17 11.51
CA CYS A 507 9.59 11.81 12.80
C CYS A 507 9.65 13.34 12.69
N ARG A 508 10.64 13.87 11.96
CA ARG A 508 10.76 15.31 11.73
C ARG A 508 9.55 15.84 10.96
N ALA A 509 9.13 15.18 9.88
CA ALA A 509 8.01 15.62 9.06
C ALA A 509 6.66 15.56 9.81
N GLU A 510 6.42 14.50 10.58
CA GLU A 510 5.24 14.39 11.47
C GLU A 510 5.22 15.51 12.50
N LEU A 511 6.36 15.83 13.13
CA LEU A 511 6.46 16.93 14.11
C LEU A 511 6.25 18.31 13.49
N VAL A 512 6.71 18.56 12.26
CA VAL A 512 6.40 19.79 11.52
C VAL A 512 4.90 19.94 11.35
N ALA A 513 4.23 18.88 10.89
CA ALA A 513 2.79 18.88 10.70
C ALA A 513 2.05 19.15 12.00
N MET A 514 2.47 18.52 13.10
CA MET A 514 1.89 18.78 14.41
C MET A 514 2.09 20.21 14.91
N HIS A 515 3.28 20.77 14.73
CA HIS A 515 3.58 22.15 15.15
C HIS A 515 2.77 23.18 14.36
N LEU A 516 2.68 23.01 13.04
CA LEU A 516 1.95 23.93 12.16
C LEU A 516 0.43 23.71 12.19
N SER A 517 -0.06 22.52 12.58
CA SER A 517 -1.50 22.29 12.78
C SER A 517 -2.08 23.14 13.91
N CYS A 518 -1.24 23.62 14.84
CA CYS A 518 -1.64 24.59 15.87
C CYS A 518 -1.88 26.00 15.34
N GLU A 519 -1.52 26.29 14.08
CA GLU A 519 -1.84 27.55 13.41
C GLU A 519 -3.24 27.45 12.81
N PHE A 520 -4.25 28.02 13.48
CA PHE A 520 -5.64 27.96 13.02
C PHE A 520 -5.89 28.50 11.59
N PRO A 521 -5.10 29.46 11.05
CA PRO A 521 -5.15 29.79 9.62
C PRO A 521 -4.87 28.60 8.69
N VAL A 522 -4.09 27.61 9.12
CA VAL A 522 -3.89 26.35 8.39
C VAL A 522 -5.18 25.54 8.40
N LEU A 523 -5.84 25.37 9.55
CA LEU A 523 -7.09 24.63 9.64
C LEU A 523 -8.18 25.22 8.74
N LYS A 524 -8.20 26.55 8.60
CA LYS A 524 -9.07 27.27 7.66
C LYS A 524 -8.83 26.89 6.20
N ILE A 525 -7.57 26.71 5.77
CA ILE A 525 -7.24 26.28 4.39
C ILE A 525 -7.92 24.94 4.06
N PHE A 526 -7.95 24.06 5.05
CA PHE A 526 -8.62 22.76 4.99
C PHE A 526 -10.14 22.83 5.25
N GLY A 527 -10.71 24.03 5.41
CA GLY A 527 -12.15 24.25 5.52
C GLY A 527 -12.70 24.23 6.95
N PHE A 528 -11.84 24.28 7.98
CA PHE A 528 -12.26 24.23 9.39
C PHE A 528 -12.13 25.59 10.06
N GLY A 529 -13.26 26.15 10.50
CA GLY A 529 -13.32 27.46 11.14
C GLY A 529 -12.97 28.63 10.22
N ASP A 530 -12.75 29.81 10.80
CA ASP A 530 -12.45 31.05 10.07
C ASP A 530 -10.98 31.49 10.15
N GLY A 531 -10.15 30.70 10.85
CA GLY A 531 -8.75 30.95 11.12
C GLY A 531 -8.47 31.57 12.50
N SER A 532 -9.50 31.93 13.28
CA SER A 532 -9.34 32.34 14.68
C SER A 532 -9.08 31.14 15.60
N GLU A 533 -8.33 31.38 16.67
CA GLU A 533 -8.02 30.35 17.67
C GLU A 533 -9.28 29.97 18.48
N ASP A 534 -9.73 28.73 18.31
CA ASP A 534 -10.81 28.13 19.11
C ASP A 534 -10.55 26.64 19.36
N ILE A 535 -9.85 26.33 20.45
CA ILE A 535 -9.49 24.95 20.83
C ILE A 535 -10.70 24.09 21.25
N ASN A 536 -11.85 24.72 21.52
CA ASN A 536 -13.07 24.03 21.94
C ASN A 536 -14.13 23.96 20.82
N GLY A 537 -13.90 24.65 19.70
CA GLY A 537 -14.73 24.56 18.50
C GLY A 537 -14.29 23.46 17.54
N GLU A 538 -14.92 23.44 16.36
CA GLU A 538 -14.63 22.48 15.29
C GLU A 538 -13.14 22.39 14.89
N PRO A 539 -12.41 23.50 14.61
CA PRO A 539 -10.98 23.40 14.33
C PRO A 539 -10.18 22.83 15.52
N GLY A 540 -10.58 23.14 16.75
CA GLY A 540 -10.03 22.54 17.96
C GLY A 540 -10.27 21.04 18.08
N ASP A 541 -11.44 20.54 17.65
CA ASP A 541 -11.73 19.10 17.60
C ASP A 541 -10.84 18.38 16.57
N VAL A 542 -10.60 18.98 15.41
CA VAL A 542 -9.68 18.45 14.38
C VAL A 542 -8.25 18.38 14.93
N LEU A 543 -7.80 19.44 15.59
CA LEU A 543 -6.48 19.50 16.21
C LEU A 543 -6.33 18.48 17.35
N TYR A 544 -7.35 18.34 18.20
CA TYR A 544 -7.38 17.34 19.27
C TYR A 544 -7.29 15.92 18.71
N ALA A 545 -8.08 15.61 17.68
CA ALA A 545 -8.04 14.31 17.02
C ALA A 545 -6.68 14.03 16.34
N SER A 546 -5.99 15.06 15.84
CA SER A 546 -4.63 14.92 15.28
C SER A 546 -3.64 14.46 16.35
N TYR A 547 -3.55 15.19 17.47
CA TYR A 547 -2.63 14.83 18.56
C TYR A 547 -2.97 13.49 19.20
N LEU A 548 -4.26 13.20 19.39
CA LEU A 548 -4.70 11.90 19.92
C LEU A 548 -4.41 10.76 18.94
N SER A 549 -4.55 10.99 17.63
CA SER A 549 -4.18 10.01 16.59
C SER A 549 -2.69 9.71 16.60
N MET A 550 -1.85 10.73 16.78
CA MET A 550 -0.39 10.55 16.89
C MET A 550 -0.04 9.69 18.10
N ALA A 551 -0.58 10.03 19.28
CA ALA A 551 -0.35 9.27 20.51
C ALA A 551 -0.81 7.81 20.37
N ARG A 552 -2.02 7.60 19.84
CA ARG A 552 -2.57 6.25 19.58
C ARG A 552 -1.72 5.46 18.61
N SER A 553 -1.29 6.08 17.52
CA SER A 553 -0.44 5.43 16.52
C SER A 553 0.94 5.09 17.07
N GLY A 554 1.50 5.94 17.95
CA GLY A 554 2.75 5.66 18.65
C GLY A 554 2.63 4.49 19.62
N LEU A 555 1.48 4.31 20.28
CA LEU A 555 1.24 3.16 21.15
C LEU A 555 1.07 1.88 20.32
N GLY A 556 0.23 1.93 19.28
CA GLY A 556 0.00 0.82 18.37
C GLY A 556 1.23 0.40 17.57
N ALA A 557 2.21 1.30 17.40
CA ALA A 557 3.46 1.04 16.69
C ALA A 557 4.24 -0.16 17.25
N LEU A 558 4.07 -0.51 18.53
CA LEU A 558 4.72 -1.68 19.15
C LEU A 558 4.39 -3.01 18.47
N GLU A 559 3.29 -3.08 17.70
CA GLU A 559 3.02 -4.20 16.79
C GLU A 559 4.19 -4.43 15.82
N MET A 560 4.80 -3.33 15.34
CA MET A 560 5.88 -3.31 14.35
C MET A 560 7.27 -3.40 14.98
N TRP A 561 7.39 -3.56 16.30
CA TRP A 561 8.67 -3.79 16.98
C TRP A 561 8.87 -5.28 17.27
N ASP A 562 10.04 -5.81 16.91
CA ASP A 562 10.40 -7.20 17.15
C ASP A 562 11.23 -7.35 18.44
N PRO A 563 10.72 -8.06 19.47
CA PRO A 563 11.44 -8.22 20.73
C PRO A 563 12.74 -9.01 20.64
N LYS A 564 12.88 -9.89 19.65
CA LYS A 564 14.06 -10.77 19.53
C LYS A 564 15.26 -10.01 18.98
N SER A 565 15.05 -9.26 17.90
CA SER A 565 16.10 -8.45 17.27
C SER A 565 16.20 -7.03 17.84
N GLN A 566 15.20 -6.59 18.62
CA GLN A 566 15.04 -5.23 19.13
C GLN A 566 15.02 -4.17 18.01
N LYS A 567 14.48 -4.55 16.85
CA LYS A 567 14.39 -3.68 15.67
C LYS A 567 12.96 -3.29 15.39
N TRP A 568 12.82 -2.08 14.87
CA TRP A 568 11.59 -1.58 14.28
C TRP A 568 11.46 -2.08 12.85
N GLY A 569 10.30 -2.63 12.50
CA GLY A 569 9.97 -3.11 11.17
C GLY A 569 9.36 -2.05 10.24
N GLN A 570 9.07 -0.84 10.74
CA GLN A 570 8.47 0.23 9.93
C GLN A 570 8.88 1.63 10.47
N ALA A 571 9.36 2.50 9.57
CA ALA A 571 9.99 3.77 9.90
C ALA A 571 9.05 4.81 10.56
N HIS A 572 7.83 4.97 10.06
CA HIS A 572 6.82 5.85 10.65
C HIS A 572 6.34 5.35 12.03
N SER A 573 6.30 4.04 12.24
CA SER A 573 5.88 3.42 13.50
C SER A 573 6.90 3.73 14.59
N GLN A 574 8.18 3.56 14.25
CA GLN A 574 9.29 3.99 15.11
C GLN A 574 9.22 5.51 15.41
N ALA A 575 8.97 6.34 14.39
CA ALA A 575 8.82 7.78 14.55
C ALA A 575 7.67 8.14 15.50
N ARG A 576 6.47 7.60 15.25
CA ARG A 576 5.26 7.84 16.05
C ARG A 576 5.41 7.36 17.49
N PHE A 577 6.10 6.24 17.72
CA PHE A 577 6.44 5.80 19.08
C PHE A 577 7.32 6.83 19.80
N SER A 578 8.32 7.37 19.11
CA SER A 578 9.18 8.42 19.67
C SER A 578 8.41 9.72 19.97
N ILE A 579 7.43 10.07 19.15
CA ILE A 579 6.56 11.22 19.36
C ILE A 579 5.59 10.98 20.53
N LEU A 580 5.07 9.75 20.70
CA LEU A 580 4.31 9.39 21.90
C LEU A 580 5.18 9.56 23.16
N LYS A 581 6.43 9.09 23.15
CA LYS A 581 7.34 9.32 24.29
C LYS A 581 7.56 10.81 24.55
N CYS A 582 7.72 11.63 23.50
CA CYS A 582 7.77 13.08 23.63
C CYS A 582 6.54 13.66 24.34
N PHE A 583 5.33 13.18 24.02
CA PHE A 583 4.12 13.66 24.72
C PHE A 583 4.06 13.20 26.17
N LEU A 584 4.47 11.97 26.45
CA LEU A 584 4.50 11.43 27.82
C LEU A 584 5.54 12.13 28.69
N GLU A 585 6.62 12.61 28.09
CA GLU A 585 7.68 13.39 28.74
C GLU A 585 7.38 14.90 28.79
N ALA A 586 6.31 15.36 28.12
CA ALA A 586 5.90 16.75 28.12
C ALA A 586 5.48 17.21 29.52
N GLU A 587 5.75 18.47 29.82
CA GLU A 587 5.43 19.08 31.11
C GLU A 587 3.90 19.21 31.30
N ASP A 588 3.50 19.64 32.50
CA ASP A 588 2.10 19.92 32.87
C ASP A 588 1.12 18.75 32.66
N ASP A 589 1.59 17.50 32.74
CA ASP A 589 0.72 16.31 32.60
C ASP A 589 -0.07 16.30 31.28
N PHE A 590 0.56 16.75 30.18
CA PHE A 590 -0.09 16.85 28.86
C PHE A 590 -0.65 15.53 28.34
N CYS A 591 0.11 14.44 28.45
CA CYS A 591 -0.29 13.11 27.98
C CYS A 591 0.12 12.02 28.98
N LYS A 592 -0.75 11.03 29.18
CA LYS A 592 -0.48 9.87 30.04
C LYS A 592 -1.04 8.58 29.44
N LEU A 593 -0.38 7.47 29.73
CA LEU A 593 -1.01 6.14 29.67
C LEU A 593 -1.92 6.01 30.90
N ASP A 594 -3.21 5.80 30.67
CA ASP A 594 -4.24 5.71 31.69
C ASP A 594 -4.76 4.26 31.77
N TYR A 595 -4.55 3.63 32.92
CA TYR A 595 -4.92 2.23 33.19
C TYR A 595 -5.05 2.03 34.71
N LYS A 596 -5.93 1.11 35.11
CA LYS A 596 -6.12 0.72 36.51
C LYS A 596 -5.72 -0.73 36.75
N GLU A 597 -5.84 -1.56 35.73
CA GLU A 597 -5.54 -2.98 35.84
C GLU A 597 -4.04 -3.24 35.70
N SER A 598 -3.53 -4.18 36.51
CA SER A 598 -2.09 -4.50 36.55
C SER A 598 -1.57 -5.18 35.28
N ASP A 599 -2.48 -5.77 34.49
CA ASP A 599 -2.20 -6.40 33.19
C ASP A 599 -2.39 -5.45 32.00
N LEU A 600 -2.75 -4.19 32.26
CA LEU A 600 -2.99 -3.14 31.25
C LEU A 600 -4.15 -3.46 30.29
N SER A 601 -5.06 -4.37 30.66
CA SER A 601 -6.21 -4.73 29.83
C SER A 601 -7.18 -3.55 29.56
N ASP A 602 -7.17 -2.54 30.44
CA ASP A 602 -7.96 -1.30 30.33
C ASP A 602 -7.15 -0.10 29.79
N LEU A 603 -5.98 -0.34 29.21
CA LEU A 603 -5.07 0.72 28.75
C LEU A 603 -5.72 1.67 27.74
N THR A 604 -5.65 2.97 28.07
CA THR A 604 -6.05 4.07 27.19
C THR A 604 -5.03 5.21 27.24
N ILE A 605 -5.19 6.18 26.33
CA ILE A 605 -4.38 7.40 26.28
C ILE A 605 -5.23 8.55 26.81
N LYS A 606 -4.70 9.26 27.80
CA LYS A 606 -5.27 10.50 28.32
C LYS A 606 -4.47 11.69 27.79
N LEU A 607 -5.10 12.50 26.96
CA LEU A 607 -4.52 13.71 26.37
C LEU A 607 -5.30 14.94 26.89
N ASP A 608 -4.61 15.95 27.41
CA ASP A 608 -5.26 17.18 27.88
C ASP A 608 -5.40 18.19 26.73
N ARG A 609 -6.62 18.31 26.20
CA ARG A 609 -6.98 19.24 25.12
C ARG A 609 -6.51 20.67 25.40
N SER A 610 -6.69 21.16 26.64
CA SER A 610 -6.40 22.55 27.00
C SER A 610 -4.92 22.90 26.92
N LYS A 611 -4.06 21.88 26.89
CA LYS A 611 -2.59 22.02 26.90
C LYS A 611 -1.95 21.76 25.54
N ILE A 612 -2.73 21.48 24.49
CA ILE A 612 -2.18 21.28 23.14
C ILE A 612 -1.42 22.52 22.68
N LEU A 613 -2.01 23.72 22.81
CA LEU A 613 -1.39 24.96 22.35
C LEU A 613 -0.27 25.48 23.27
N THR A 614 -0.07 24.85 24.43
CA THR A 614 0.96 25.22 25.42
C THR A 614 2.01 24.10 25.54
N ALA A 615 1.90 23.23 26.55
CA ALA A 615 2.88 22.19 26.85
C ALA A 615 3.06 21.20 25.69
N GLY A 616 1.97 20.82 25.02
CA GLY A 616 2.01 19.89 23.88
C GLY A 616 2.81 20.47 22.70
N ARG A 617 2.42 21.67 22.25
CA ARG A 617 3.11 22.37 21.16
C ARG A 617 4.56 22.67 21.48
N ASP A 618 4.86 23.10 22.71
CA ASP A 618 6.23 23.37 23.15
C ASP A 618 7.10 22.09 23.15
N ALA A 619 6.58 20.95 23.62
CA ALA A 619 7.28 19.67 23.54
C ALA A 619 7.57 19.24 22.10
N VAL A 620 6.56 19.34 21.21
CA VAL A 620 6.70 19.11 19.77
C VAL A 620 7.77 20.02 19.17
N ALA A 621 7.73 21.32 19.46
CA ALA A 621 8.67 22.31 18.93
C ALA A 621 10.11 22.05 19.39
N LYS A 622 10.32 21.74 20.68
CA LYS A 622 11.64 21.41 21.24
C LYS A 622 12.20 20.13 20.63
N TYR A 623 11.37 19.10 20.45
CA TYR A 623 11.80 17.85 19.82
C TYR A 623 12.17 18.07 18.35
N LEU A 624 11.31 18.78 17.62
CA LEU A 624 11.52 19.15 16.22
C LEU A 624 12.80 19.96 16.02
N GLN A 625 13.04 20.97 16.86
CA GLN A 625 14.23 21.82 16.79
C GLN A 625 15.51 20.99 16.93
N LYS A 626 15.57 20.07 17.89
CA LYS A 626 16.71 19.15 18.05
C LYS A 626 16.91 18.29 16.82
N LEU A 627 15.85 17.60 16.37
CA LEU A 627 15.95 16.71 15.22
C LEU A 627 16.43 17.45 13.97
N HIS A 628 15.83 18.60 13.71
CA HIS A 628 16.16 19.41 12.55
C HIS A 628 17.59 19.93 12.58
N VAL A 629 18.03 20.51 13.71
CA VAL A 629 19.37 21.09 13.82
C VAL A 629 20.46 20.03 13.65
N TYR A 630 20.35 18.87 14.32
CA TYR A 630 21.35 17.79 14.17
C TYR A 630 21.38 17.23 12.74
N LYS A 631 20.22 17.13 12.08
CA LYS A 631 20.13 16.77 10.66
C LYS A 631 20.81 17.83 9.79
N SER A 632 20.49 19.10 9.96
CA SER A 632 21.02 20.20 9.17
C SER A 632 22.53 20.31 9.25
N THR A 633 23.11 20.05 10.42
CA THR A 633 24.55 20.21 10.67
C THR A 633 25.35 18.92 10.47
N ALA A 634 24.73 17.82 10.05
CA ALA A 634 25.38 16.50 10.04
C ALA A 634 26.01 16.12 11.39
N ASP A 635 25.41 16.53 12.52
CA ASP A 635 25.81 16.06 13.85
C ASP A 635 25.27 14.64 14.08
N VAL A 636 25.88 13.69 13.37
CA VAL A 636 25.46 12.29 13.33
C VAL A 636 25.44 11.69 14.72
N LYS A 637 26.48 11.96 15.53
CA LYS A 637 26.61 11.35 16.84
C LYS A 637 25.49 11.82 17.77
N THR A 638 25.34 13.12 17.95
CA THR A 638 24.33 13.67 18.87
C THR A 638 22.92 13.34 18.37
N GLY A 639 22.67 13.47 17.06
CA GLY A 639 21.37 13.14 16.47
C GLY A 639 21.01 11.66 16.60
N THR A 640 21.95 10.75 16.34
CA THR A 640 21.73 9.31 16.49
C THR A 640 21.50 8.93 17.94
N ASP A 641 22.35 9.39 18.86
CA ASP A 641 22.22 9.09 20.29
C ASP A 641 20.85 9.56 20.82
N PHE A 642 20.42 10.76 20.43
CA PHE A 642 19.13 11.34 20.81
C PHE A 642 17.95 10.56 20.22
N TYR A 643 17.95 10.27 18.92
CA TYR A 643 16.82 9.60 18.27
C TYR A 643 16.70 8.13 18.68
N VAL A 644 17.82 7.42 18.84
CA VAL A 644 17.83 6.04 19.36
C VAL A 644 17.29 6.01 20.78
N HIS A 645 17.65 6.97 21.64
CA HIS A 645 17.07 7.08 22.98
C HIS A 645 15.54 7.23 22.96
N MET A 646 15.04 8.12 22.08
CA MET A 646 13.59 8.34 21.92
C MET A 646 12.86 7.17 21.27
N THR A 647 13.56 6.29 20.55
CA THR A 647 12.96 5.11 19.89
C THR A 647 13.27 3.79 20.57
N THR A 648 14.00 3.83 21.70
CA THR A 648 14.30 2.63 22.50
C THR A 648 13.03 2.13 23.18
N VAL A 649 12.74 0.85 22.97
CA VAL A 649 11.69 0.08 23.62
C VAL A 649 12.34 -0.70 24.76
N ASP A 650 12.02 -0.36 26.01
CA ASP A 650 12.46 -1.19 27.13
C ASP A 650 11.79 -2.58 27.04
N THR A 651 12.52 -3.65 27.33
CA THR A 651 12.05 -5.01 27.02
C THR A 651 10.93 -5.50 27.93
N GLU A 652 10.70 -4.87 29.08
CA GLU A 652 9.74 -5.35 30.08
C GLU A 652 8.41 -4.60 30.04
N PHE A 653 8.43 -3.28 30.18
CA PHE A 653 7.21 -2.48 30.16
C PHE A 653 6.72 -2.31 28.73
N TRP A 654 7.48 -1.64 27.86
CA TRP A 654 7.04 -1.41 26.48
C TRP A 654 7.06 -2.69 25.63
N GLY A 655 8.17 -3.42 25.62
CA GLY A 655 8.45 -4.53 24.71
C GLY A 655 7.72 -5.83 25.02
N LYS A 656 7.15 -5.95 26.22
CA LYS A 656 6.39 -7.11 26.68
C LYS A 656 4.99 -6.70 27.15
N LYS A 657 4.86 -6.02 28.30
CA LYS A 657 3.52 -5.73 28.87
C LYS A 657 2.62 -4.94 27.93
N VAL A 658 3.07 -3.76 27.49
CA VAL A 658 2.26 -2.91 26.61
C VAL A 658 2.11 -3.56 25.23
N ARG A 659 3.18 -4.12 24.68
CA ARG A 659 3.14 -4.80 23.38
C ARG A 659 2.16 -5.98 23.35
N ASP A 660 2.07 -6.77 24.41
CA ASP A 660 1.12 -7.89 24.49
C ASP A 660 -0.32 -7.39 24.41
N VAL A 661 -0.64 -6.27 25.07
CA VAL A 661 -1.96 -5.62 24.96
C VAL A 661 -2.20 -5.01 23.58
N VAL A 662 -1.17 -4.42 22.95
CA VAL A 662 -1.23 -3.94 21.56
C VAL A 662 -1.55 -5.08 20.60
N LEU A 663 -0.87 -6.22 20.72
CA LEU A 663 -1.12 -7.39 19.90
C LEU A 663 -2.50 -8.01 20.16
N ALA A 664 -2.95 -8.04 21.41
CA ALA A 664 -4.28 -8.52 21.77
C ALA A 664 -5.40 -7.64 21.19
N ASN A 665 -5.13 -6.35 20.93
CA ASN A 665 -6.06 -5.39 20.34
C ASN A 665 -5.81 -5.13 18.84
N LYS A 666 -4.91 -5.89 18.20
CA LYS A 666 -4.63 -5.78 16.77
C LYS A 666 -5.92 -5.94 15.97
N GLN A 667 -6.14 -5.04 15.00
CA GLN A 667 -7.27 -5.12 14.09
C GLN A 667 -6.93 -6.01 12.88
N PRO A 668 -7.87 -6.84 12.41
CA PRO A 668 -7.74 -7.54 11.12
C PRO A 668 -7.43 -6.57 9.99
N ARG A 669 -6.73 -7.04 8.95
CA ARG A 669 -6.50 -6.21 7.77
C ARG A 669 -7.81 -5.98 7.02
N LYS A 670 -7.92 -4.78 6.44
CA LYS A 670 -9.11 -4.35 5.68
C LYS A 670 -9.17 -5.08 4.35
N VAL A 671 -10.37 -5.54 3.99
CA VAL A 671 -10.72 -5.95 2.62
C VAL A 671 -11.74 -4.97 2.08
N PHE A 672 -11.53 -4.54 0.83
CA PHE A 672 -12.22 -3.39 0.27
C PHE A 672 -13.33 -3.82 -0.68
N VAL A 673 -14.55 -3.42 -0.36
CA VAL A 673 -15.71 -3.46 -1.25
C VAL A 673 -15.61 -2.29 -2.22
N GLN A 674 -15.28 -2.60 -3.48
CA GLN A 674 -15.13 -1.62 -4.55
C GLN A 674 -16.41 -1.52 -5.37
N ALA A 675 -16.73 -0.32 -5.83
CA ALA A 675 -17.89 -0.07 -6.70
C ALA A 675 -17.68 -0.68 -8.10
N ASN A 676 -18.78 -0.97 -8.80
CA ASN A 676 -18.76 -1.37 -10.20
C ASN A 676 -19.31 -0.23 -11.07
N THR A 677 -18.82 -0.13 -12.31
CA THR A 677 -19.30 0.84 -13.30
C THR A 677 -19.95 0.14 -14.48
N TYR A 678 -21.01 0.75 -15.04
CA TYR A 678 -21.78 0.19 -16.14
C TYR A 678 -21.93 1.21 -17.25
N LEU A 679 -21.56 0.82 -18.47
CA LEU A 679 -21.76 1.62 -19.67
C LEU A 679 -23.14 1.30 -20.28
N ASP A 680 -23.93 2.33 -20.52
CA ASP A 680 -25.08 2.26 -21.42
C ASP A 680 -24.60 2.58 -22.84
N ASP A 681 -24.50 1.56 -23.70
CA ASP A 681 -24.02 1.69 -25.08
C ASP A 681 -24.92 2.61 -25.94
N ALA A 682 -26.20 2.77 -25.60
CA ALA A 682 -27.12 3.60 -26.37
C ALA A 682 -26.90 5.10 -26.09
N THR A 683 -26.57 5.45 -24.85
CA THR A 683 -26.38 6.84 -24.42
C THR A 683 -24.92 7.25 -24.28
N GLY A 684 -24.01 6.27 -24.19
CA GLY A 684 -22.59 6.46 -23.87
C GLY A 684 -22.36 6.90 -22.42
N LYS A 685 -23.37 6.86 -21.56
CA LYS A 685 -23.26 7.26 -20.15
C LYS A 685 -22.80 6.09 -19.29
N VAL A 686 -22.02 6.41 -18.25
CA VAL A 686 -21.57 5.43 -17.27
C VAL A 686 -22.23 5.71 -15.94
N SER A 687 -22.86 4.68 -15.35
CA SER A 687 -23.36 4.69 -13.98
C SER A 687 -22.42 3.94 -13.04
N ILE A 688 -22.55 4.22 -11.75
CA ILE A 688 -21.82 3.53 -10.68
C ILE A 688 -22.80 2.78 -9.77
N LYS A 689 -22.44 1.56 -9.35
CA LYS A 689 -23.16 0.78 -8.33
C LYS A 689 -22.26 0.58 -7.12
N HIS A 690 -22.74 1.05 -5.97
CA HIS A 690 -22.14 0.78 -4.67
C HIS A 690 -22.73 -0.48 -4.06
N TYR A 691 -21.95 -1.11 -3.18
CA TYR A 691 -22.33 -2.30 -2.43
C TYR A 691 -22.17 -2.02 -0.94
N GLU A 692 -22.91 -2.75 -0.11
CA GLU A 692 -22.80 -2.65 1.34
C GLU A 692 -21.43 -3.18 1.81
N ALA A 693 -20.87 -2.56 2.86
CA ALA A 693 -19.69 -3.07 3.57
C ALA A 693 -20.06 -4.27 4.46
N SER A 694 -20.55 -5.35 3.84
CA SER A 694 -20.99 -6.57 4.51
C SER A 694 -20.40 -7.81 3.83
N LEU A 695 -20.50 -8.97 4.49
CA LEU A 695 -20.02 -10.22 3.90
C LEU A 695 -20.72 -10.52 2.56
N ALA A 696 -22.04 -10.33 2.51
CA ALA A 696 -22.85 -10.52 1.31
C ALA A 696 -22.54 -9.45 0.24
N GLY A 697 -22.44 -8.17 0.64
CA GLY A 697 -22.16 -7.07 -0.29
C GLY A 697 -20.80 -7.19 -0.97
N MET A 698 -19.78 -7.70 -0.27
CA MET A 698 -18.50 -8.02 -0.90
C MET A 698 -18.65 -9.09 -1.99
N VAL A 699 -19.32 -10.22 -1.70
CA VAL A 699 -19.50 -11.28 -2.71
C VAL A 699 -20.36 -10.80 -3.88
N GLU A 700 -21.42 -10.04 -3.64
CA GLU A 700 -22.24 -9.43 -4.68
C GLU A 700 -21.40 -8.51 -5.59
N SER A 701 -20.51 -7.70 -5.02
CA SER A 701 -19.64 -6.80 -5.78
C SER A 701 -18.74 -7.54 -6.77
N TRP A 702 -18.25 -8.73 -6.40
CA TRP A 702 -17.45 -9.58 -7.27
C TRP A 702 -18.30 -10.32 -8.30
N ALA A 703 -19.46 -10.85 -7.90
CA ALA A 703 -20.39 -11.53 -8.80
C ALA A 703 -20.84 -10.60 -9.94
N ASP A 704 -21.14 -9.35 -9.63
CA ASP A 704 -21.60 -8.35 -10.60
C ASP A 704 -20.53 -7.86 -11.57
N ARG A 705 -19.24 -8.11 -11.30
CA ARG A 705 -18.16 -7.76 -12.25
C ARG A 705 -18.19 -8.59 -13.51
N ASN A 706 -18.80 -9.78 -13.45
CA ASN A 706 -18.95 -10.74 -14.55
C ASN A 706 -17.60 -11.05 -15.22
N LEU A 707 -16.66 -11.61 -14.44
CA LEU A 707 -15.27 -11.90 -14.81
C LEU A 707 -14.97 -13.38 -15.02
#